data_AF-A0A8C3L560-F1
#
_entry.id   AF-A0A8C3L560-F1
#
_cell.length_a   1.000
_cell.length_b   1.000
_cell.length_c   1.000
_cell.angle_alpha   90.00
_cell.angle_beta   90.00
_cell.angle_gamma   90.00
#
_symmetry.space_group_name_H-M   'P 1'
#
loop_
_entity.id
_entity.type
_entity.pdbx_description
1 polymer ?
#
loop_
_entity_poly.entity_id
_entity_poly.type
_entity_poly.pdbx_seq_one_letter_code
_entity_poly.pdbx_strand_id
1 'polypeptide(L)'
;MAKKGCFHFHQVISLFAFAFGVNVCMGFTTNRFRRSEEWDEGPISVLSDSPWISTSGSCKNRCFELQEAEPPGCRCDNLCKSYNSCCFDFDELCLKTARGWECTKDRCGETRNDDNACHCSEDCLSRGDCCTNYQVVCKGETHWVDDDCEEIKTPECPAGFVRPPLIIFSVDGFRASYMKKGNKVMPNIEKLRSCGTHSPYMRPVYPTKTFPNLYTLATGLYPESHGIVGNSMYDPVFDASFSLRGREKFNHRWWGGQPIWITAAKQGVKAGTFFWSVVIPHERRILTILQWLTLPDNERPYVYAFYSEQPDAAGHRYGPFNSEESSYGSPLTPPKRPKRKLPPKRRQERPVAAPKQRRRKVRTVDQYAAEVRRKKMMVNPLREIDKTVGQLMDGLKQLKLHRCVNVIFVGDHGMEDTTCERTEFLSNYLSNVEDIILLPGSLGRIRPRSSNNLKYDPKVIVANLTCRKPDQHFKPYLKHHLPKRLHYAYNRRIEDVHLLVDRKWHVARKAVDVYKKPTGKCFFHGDHGYDNKINSMQTVFIGYGPTFKYKTKVPPFENIELYNVMCDLLGLKPAPNNGTHGSLNHLLRANVYKPTVPDEVAKPLYPVALPSASDFDIGCTCDDKNKLDELNKRFHVKGTEEKHLLYGRPAVLYRTKYNILHHHDFESGYSETFLMPLWTSYTISKQAEVSGVPEHLTSCVRPDLRISPGNSQSCSAYRGDKQLSYGFLFPPQLSSSAEAKYDAFLITNIIPMYPAFKKVWNYFQRVLVKRYATERNGVNVISGPIFDYDYDGLHDTPEKIKQFVEGSAIPVPTHYYAIITSCLDFTQPADKCDGPLSVLSYILPHRPDNDESCNSLEDESKWVEDLLKMHTARVRDIEQLTSLDFFRKTSRSYTEILSLKTYLHTFESEI
;
A
#
# COMPACT_ATOMS: atom_id res chain seq x y z
N MET A 1 -65.33 4.96 15.63
CA MET A 1 -65.85 6.10 16.43
C MET A 1 -64.94 7.29 16.12
N ALA A 2 -65.31 8.20 15.20
CA ALA A 2 -65.98 9.50 15.45
C ALA A 2 -65.16 10.38 16.43
N LYS A 3 -64.67 11.61 16.17
CA LYS A 3 -65.04 12.81 15.36
C LYS A 3 -63.77 13.68 15.17
N LYS A 4 -63.50 14.32 14.02
CA LYS A 4 -63.92 15.68 13.55
C LYS A 4 -63.67 16.85 14.51
N GLY A 5 -62.96 17.88 14.03
CA GLY A 5 -63.00 19.26 14.54
C GLY A 5 -61.95 20.19 13.90
N CYS A 6 -62.40 21.12 13.05
CA CYS A 6 -61.65 22.14 12.30
C CYS A 6 -62.21 23.52 12.68
N PHE A 7 -61.38 24.56 12.80
CA PHE A 7 -61.65 26.03 12.70
C PHE A 7 -60.30 26.73 13.00
N HIS A 8 -59.89 27.91 12.55
CA HIS A 8 -60.16 28.82 11.43
C HIS A 8 -59.19 30.02 11.59
N PHE A 9 -58.93 30.74 10.50
CA PHE A 9 -58.01 31.87 10.31
C PHE A 9 -58.28 33.13 11.16
N HIS A 10 -57.22 33.94 11.39
CA HIS A 10 -57.30 35.40 11.23
C HIS A 10 -55.99 36.02 10.66
N GLN A 11 -56.18 36.81 9.60
CA GLN A 11 -55.23 37.75 8.99
C GLN A 11 -55.17 39.06 9.79
N VAL A 12 -54.01 39.74 9.80
CA VAL A 12 -53.95 41.22 9.81
C VAL A 12 -52.78 41.70 8.94
N ILE A 13 -53.09 42.71 8.13
CA ILE A 13 -52.32 43.43 7.10
C ILE A 13 -51.71 44.73 7.69
N SER A 14 -50.52 45.14 7.25
CA SER A 14 -50.16 46.56 6.90
C SER A 14 -48.68 46.67 6.48
N LEU A 15 -48.37 46.95 5.21
CA LEU A 15 -48.14 48.29 4.58
C LEU A 15 -46.79 48.92 5.00
N PHE A 16 -45.74 48.78 4.19
CA PHE A 16 -45.31 49.65 3.06
C PHE A 16 -44.44 50.86 3.49
N ALA A 17 -43.19 50.90 3.02
CA ALA A 17 -42.58 52.09 2.41
C ALA A 17 -41.27 51.71 1.71
N PHE A 18 -41.26 51.85 0.38
CA PHE A 18 -40.10 51.79 -0.50
C PHE A 18 -39.71 53.22 -0.85
N ALA A 19 -38.42 53.56 -0.82
CA ALA A 19 -37.88 54.69 -1.56
C ALA A 19 -36.53 54.31 -2.18
N PHE A 20 -36.53 54.31 -3.52
CA PHE A 20 -35.45 54.01 -4.45
C PHE A 20 -34.58 55.25 -4.71
N GLY A 21 -33.31 55.04 -5.09
CA GLY A 21 -32.43 56.07 -5.68
C GLY A 21 -30.94 55.77 -5.46
N VAL A 22 -30.32 54.75 -6.08
CA VAL A 22 -29.83 54.60 -7.48
C VAL A 22 -28.38 55.09 -7.71
N ASN A 23 -27.51 54.09 -7.93
CA ASN A 23 -26.32 53.96 -8.79
C ASN A 23 -25.05 54.82 -8.55
N VAL A 24 -23.88 54.17 -8.57
CA VAL A 24 -23.14 53.82 -9.80
C VAL A 24 -22.00 52.80 -9.53
N CYS A 25 -22.10 51.64 -10.22
CA CYS A 25 -21.09 50.83 -10.94
C CYS A 25 -19.76 50.40 -10.28
N MET A 26 -19.13 49.26 -10.58
CA MET A 26 -19.28 48.08 -11.48
C MET A 26 -18.11 47.16 -11.04
N GLY A 27 -18.09 45.83 -11.07
CA GLY A 27 -18.94 44.80 -11.65
C GLY A 27 -18.05 43.55 -11.77
N PHE A 28 -18.26 42.55 -10.92
CA PHE A 28 -17.75 41.18 -11.10
C PHE A 28 -18.85 40.38 -11.78
N THR A 29 -18.65 39.97 -13.03
CA THR A 29 -19.60 39.11 -13.75
C THR A 29 -19.26 37.64 -13.60
N THR A 30 -20.26 36.97 -13.05
CA THR A 30 -20.60 35.55 -12.99
C THR A 30 -20.62 34.84 -14.35
N ASN A 31 -20.61 33.50 -14.35
CA ASN A 31 -21.51 32.77 -15.24
C ASN A 31 -22.32 31.69 -14.48
N ARG A 32 -23.64 31.88 -14.52
CA ARG A 32 -24.73 31.07 -13.98
C ARG A 32 -24.90 29.75 -14.76
N PHE A 33 -25.30 28.70 -14.05
CA PHE A 33 -26.13 27.63 -14.62
C PHE A 33 -27.62 27.97 -14.39
N ARG A 34 -28.42 27.61 -15.40
CA ARG A 34 -29.84 27.92 -15.61
C ARG A 34 -30.72 26.91 -14.85
N ARG A 35 -31.71 27.41 -14.10
CA ARG A 35 -32.78 26.66 -13.43
C ARG A 35 -33.81 26.15 -14.46
N SER A 36 -34.26 24.91 -14.29
CA SER A 36 -35.59 24.43 -14.66
C SER A 36 -36.33 24.04 -13.37
N GLU A 37 -37.64 24.19 -13.40
CA GLU A 37 -38.58 24.39 -12.30
C GLU A 37 -38.83 23.18 -11.37
N GLU A 38 -39.02 23.53 -10.09
CA GLU A 38 -40.13 23.13 -9.21
C GLU A 38 -40.31 21.64 -8.83
N TRP A 39 -39.77 21.27 -7.67
CA TRP A 39 -40.35 20.27 -6.75
C TRP A 39 -40.12 20.73 -5.30
N ASP A 40 -41.21 20.73 -4.53
CA ASP A 40 -41.34 21.15 -3.12
C ASP A 40 -40.19 20.71 -2.20
N GLU A 41 -39.59 21.69 -1.50
CA GLU A 41 -38.78 21.43 -0.31
C GLU A 41 -39.69 21.15 0.90
N GLY A 42 -39.90 19.87 1.20
CA GLY A 42 -40.14 19.44 2.57
C GLY A 42 -38.80 19.30 3.31
N PRO A 43 -38.72 19.58 4.62
CA PRO A 43 -37.44 19.53 5.34
C PRO A 43 -36.97 18.07 5.42
N ILE A 44 -35.87 17.76 4.75
CA ILE A 44 -35.12 16.53 5.04
C ILE A 44 -34.39 16.78 6.36
N SER A 45 -35.06 16.42 7.44
CA SER A 45 -34.54 16.42 8.80
C SER A 45 -33.65 15.20 9.04
N VAL A 46 -32.40 15.23 8.58
CA VAL A 46 -31.31 14.46 9.23
C VAL A 46 -29.99 15.19 8.99
N LEU A 47 -29.63 16.08 9.94
CA LEU A 47 -28.27 16.49 10.37
C LEU A 47 -28.34 17.89 11.01
N SER A 48 -28.88 17.97 12.23
CA SER A 48 -28.76 19.18 13.07
C SER A 48 -28.76 18.85 14.56
N ASP A 49 -27.96 17.87 14.98
CA ASP A 49 -27.67 17.64 16.41
C ASP A 49 -26.18 17.88 16.71
N SER A 50 -25.58 18.93 16.14
CA SER A 50 -24.39 19.50 16.78
C SER A 50 -24.90 20.42 17.88
N PRO A 51 -24.61 20.14 19.16
CA PRO A 51 -25.06 20.98 20.27
C PRO A 51 -24.61 22.43 20.03
N TRP A 52 -25.43 23.41 20.39
CA TRP A 52 -25.07 24.82 20.27
C TRP A 52 -23.81 25.12 21.11
N ILE A 53 -22.81 25.74 20.49
CA ILE A 53 -21.55 26.11 21.14
C ILE A 53 -21.53 27.61 21.37
N SER A 54 -21.35 28.02 22.63
CA SER A 54 -21.18 29.41 23.00
C SER A 54 -19.75 29.86 22.75
N THR A 55 -19.53 30.74 21.77
CA THR A 55 -18.19 31.26 21.46
C THR A 55 -17.73 32.37 22.41
N SER A 56 -18.58 32.81 23.35
CA SER A 56 -18.30 33.94 24.27
C SER A 56 -17.37 33.60 25.44
N GLY A 57 -17.00 32.32 25.62
CA GLY A 57 -15.95 31.94 26.57
C GLY A 57 -14.55 32.38 26.12
N SER A 58 -13.52 32.13 26.95
CA SER A 58 -12.14 32.55 26.70
C SER A 58 -11.15 31.38 26.73
N CYS A 59 -10.09 31.48 25.92
CA CYS A 59 -8.95 30.56 25.91
C CYS A 59 -7.80 30.95 26.84
N LYS A 60 -7.98 31.96 27.70
CA LYS A 60 -6.96 32.33 28.69
C LYS A 60 -6.59 31.13 29.57
N ASN A 61 -5.31 30.77 29.57
CA ASN A 61 -4.74 29.59 30.25
C ASN A 61 -5.27 28.22 29.77
N ARG A 62 -5.93 28.16 28.60
CA ARG A 62 -6.50 26.93 28.02
C ARG A 62 -5.96 26.58 26.65
N CYS A 63 -4.97 27.31 26.15
CA CYS A 63 -4.41 27.10 24.82
C CYS A 63 -3.84 25.69 24.65
N PHE A 64 -4.36 24.95 23.67
CA PHE A 64 -3.98 23.58 23.35
C PHE A 64 -4.11 22.60 24.52
N GLU A 65 -5.14 22.79 25.36
CA GLU A 65 -5.52 21.82 26.38
C GLU A 65 -5.78 20.43 25.78
N LEU A 66 -5.38 19.38 26.49
CA LEU A 66 -5.51 17.99 26.04
C LEU A 66 -6.94 17.45 26.18
N GLN A 67 -7.72 18.04 27.08
CA GLN A 67 -9.11 17.65 27.33
C GLN A 67 -10.04 18.40 26.37
N GLU A 68 -10.87 17.66 25.65
CA GLU A 68 -11.90 18.24 24.79
C GLU A 68 -13.02 18.83 25.65
N ALA A 69 -13.31 20.12 25.47
CA ALA A 69 -14.41 20.77 26.18
C ALA A 69 -15.77 20.25 25.66
N GLU A 70 -16.67 19.88 26.58
CA GLU A 70 -18.02 19.46 26.23
C GLU A 70 -18.90 20.66 25.86
N PRO A 71 -19.75 20.55 24.82
CA PRO A 71 -20.75 21.57 24.54
C PRO A 71 -21.67 21.80 25.76
N PRO A 72 -22.08 23.05 26.05
CA PRO A 72 -22.02 24.23 25.18
C PRO A 72 -20.72 25.05 25.26
N GLY A 73 -19.69 24.61 25.99
CA GLY A 73 -18.44 25.35 26.15
C GLY A 73 -17.63 25.48 24.86
N CYS A 74 -17.04 26.66 24.62
CA CYS A 74 -16.07 26.80 23.53
C CYS A 74 -14.75 26.08 23.84
N ARG A 75 -14.11 25.64 22.75
CA ARG A 75 -12.90 24.82 22.75
C ARG A 75 -11.64 25.66 22.57
N CYS A 76 -10.53 25.17 23.10
CA CYS A 76 -9.20 25.79 22.97
C CYS A 76 -8.12 24.78 22.54
N ASP A 77 -8.53 23.56 22.18
CA ASP A 77 -7.66 22.56 21.61
C ASP A 77 -7.37 22.82 20.11
N ASN A 78 -6.39 22.11 19.58
CA ASN A 78 -5.91 22.23 18.20
C ASN A 78 -6.96 21.86 17.11
N LEU A 79 -8.08 21.24 17.45
CA LEU A 79 -9.16 20.90 16.52
C LEU A 79 -10.35 21.86 16.56
N CYS A 80 -10.41 22.80 17.52
CA CYS A 80 -11.54 23.73 17.65
C CYS A 80 -11.86 24.45 16.33
N LYS A 81 -10.82 24.80 15.55
CA LYS A 81 -10.93 25.47 14.25
C LYS A 81 -11.61 24.60 13.18
N SER A 82 -11.37 23.30 13.22
CA SER A 82 -11.98 22.36 12.26
C SER A 82 -13.47 22.17 12.52
N TYR A 83 -13.88 22.28 13.78
CA TYR A 83 -15.28 22.17 14.22
C TYR A 83 -16.02 23.51 14.31
N ASN A 84 -15.37 24.64 13.97
CA ASN A 84 -15.90 25.99 14.20
C ASN A 84 -16.41 26.20 15.64
N SER A 85 -15.64 25.74 16.62
CA SER A 85 -16.02 25.68 18.04
C SER A 85 -15.07 26.43 18.97
N CYS A 86 -14.10 27.16 18.41
CA CYS A 86 -13.13 27.91 19.21
C CYS A 86 -13.80 29.03 20.02
N CYS A 87 -13.21 29.36 21.16
CA CYS A 87 -13.51 30.62 21.84
C CYS A 87 -13.12 31.81 20.96
N PHE A 88 -13.78 32.96 21.16
CA PHE A 88 -13.59 34.13 20.30
C PHE A 88 -12.14 34.65 20.25
N ASP A 89 -11.36 34.42 21.32
CA ASP A 89 -9.99 34.89 21.52
C ASP A 89 -8.90 33.83 21.25
N PHE A 90 -9.27 32.67 20.69
CA PHE A 90 -8.31 31.58 20.43
C PHE A 90 -7.13 32.00 19.56
N ASP A 91 -7.36 32.77 18.48
CA ASP A 91 -6.28 33.18 17.57
C ASP A 91 -5.30 34.13 18.26
N GLU A 92 -5.82 35.09 19.01
CA GLU A 92 -5.03 36.10 19.72
C GLU A 92 -4.19 35.45 20.84
N LEU A 93 -4.80 34.56 21.62
CA LEU A 93 -4.13 33.96 22.78
C LEU A 93 -3.25 32.77 22.43
N CYS A 94 -3.65 31.93 21.47
CA CYS A 94 -3.02 30.63 21.21
C CYS A 94 -2.21 30.60 19.91
N LEU A 95 -2.52 31.44 18.91
CA LEU A 95 -1.80 31.51 17.64
C LEU A 95 -0.88 32.73 17.55
N LYS A 96 -0.21 33.07 18.66
CA LYS A 96 0.76 34.16 18.73
C LYS A 96 1.89 33.99 17.74
N THR A 97 2.23 35.08 17.03
CA THR A 97 3.28 35.14 16.00
C THR A 97 4.27 36.30 16.20
N ALA A 98 4.07 37.14 17.24
CA ALA A 98 4.91 38.31 17.46
C ALA A 98 6.37 37.92 17.70
N ARG A 99 7.28 38.68 17.09
CA ARG A 99 8.75 38.48 17.08
C ARG A 99 9.22 37.14 16.48
N GLY A 100 8.36 36.39 15.81
CA GLY A 100 8.71 35.14 15.14
C GLY A 100 9.06 33.98 16.09
N TRP A 101 9.68 32.94 15.54
CA TRP A 101 9.86 31.63 16.21
C TRP A 101 11.28 31.37 16.73
N GLU A 102 12.16 32.37 16.64
CA GLU A 102 13.59 32.24 16.93
C GLU A 102 14.03 33.34 17.90
N CYS A 103 14.90 32.99 18.83
CA CYS A 103 15.67 33.96 19.59
C CYS A 103 16.76 34.58 18.72
N THR A 104 17.02 35.86 19.00
CA THR A 104 18.13 36.63 18.45
C THR A 104 18.96 37.18 19.61
N LYS A 105 20.19 37.64 19.35
CA LYS A 105 21.09 38.13 20.41
C LYS A 105 20.47 39.26 21.24
N ASP A 106 19.69 40.13 20.62
CA ASP A 106 18.97 41.24 21.28
C ASP A 106 17.79 40.78 22.15
N ARG A 107 17.33 39.54 22.01
CA ARG A 107 16.24 38.96 22.82
C ARG A 107 16.72 38.18 24.04
N CYS A 108 18.01 37.88 24.12
CA CYS A 108 18.54 37.08 25.23
C CYS A 108 18.41 37.83 26.56
N GLY A 109 17.70 37.24 27.51
CA GLY A 109 17.42 37.88 28.80
C GLY A 109 16.36 38.98 28.71
N GLU A 110 15.52 38.97 27.67
CA GLU A 110 14.42 39.92 27.54
C GLU A 110 13.48 39.87 28.75
N THR A 111 12.92 41.04 29.12
CA THR A 111 11.75 41.05 30.00
C THR A 111 10.63 40.31 29.30
N ARG A 112 10.02 39.35 30.00
CA ARG A 112 8.98 38.50 29.44
C ARG A 112 7.81 39.33 28.92
N ASN A 113 7.46 39.12 27.65
CA ASN A 113 6.27 39.67 27.02
C ASN A 113 5.41 38.50 26.52
N ASP A 114 4.25 38.32 27.14
CA ASP A 114 3.35 37.20 26.83
C ASP A 114 2.76 37.29 25.41
N ASP A 115 2.85 38.43 24.70
CA ASP A 115 2.41 38.54 23.30
C ASP A 115 3.37 37.84 22.32
N ASN A 116 4.60 37.56 22.74
CA ASN A 116 5.59 36.88 21.90
C ASN A 116 5.14 35.46 21.55
N ALA A 117 5.52 34.98 20.35
CA ALA A 117 5.18 33.62 19.93
C ALA A 117 5.86 32.54 20.79
N CYS A 118 7.12 32.80 21.17
CA CYS A 118 7.97 32.05 22.07
C CYS A 118 8.94 33.01 22.79
N HIS A 119 9.54 32.57 23.89
CA HIS A 119 10.27 33.45 24.81
C HIS A 119 11.79 33.24 24.76
N CYS A 120 12.52 34.29 25.12
CA CYS A 120 13.98 34.27 25.30
C CYS A 120 14.40 34.84 26.68
N SER A 121 13.42 34.95 27.58
CA SER A 121 13.61 35.35 28.98
C SER A 121 14.27 34.23 29.80
N GLU A 122 14.90 34.58 30.91
CA GLU A 122 15.60 33.60 31.77
C GLU A 122 14.67 32.52 32.37
N ASP A 123 13.37 32.82 32.51
CA ASP A 123 12.38 31.90 33.06
C ASP A 123 11.78 30.93 32.02
N CYS A 124 12.05 31.12 30.71
CA CYS A 124 11.36 30.38 29.65
C CYS A 124 11.59 28.86 29.73
N LEU A 125 12.77 28.42 30.19
CA LEU A 125 13.10 27.00 30.30
C LEU A 125 12.24 26.33 31.38
N SER A 126 12.07 26.99 32.51
CA SER A 126 11.23 26.51 33.62
C SER A 126 9.74 26.46 33.25
N ARG A 127 9.31 27.35 32.35
CA ARG A 127 7.94 27.41 31.83
C ARG A 127 7.72 26.53 30.59
N GLY A 128 8.78 25.99 30.00
CA GLY A 128 8.71 25.14 28.81
C GLY A 128 8.25 25.87 27.55
N ASP A 129 8.52 27.17 27.42
CA ASP A 129 8.02 28.02 26.34
C ASP A 129 9.09 28.87 25.62
N CYS A 130 10.36 28.46 25.77
CA CYS A 130 11.46 29.03 25.02
C CYS A 130 11.29 28.83 23.52
N CYS A 131 11.85 29.74 22.71
CA CYS A 131 12.12 29.43 21.31
C CYS A 131 13.13 28.27 21.20
N THR A 132 13.02 27.45 20.16
CA THR A 132 13.78 26.18 20.06
C THR A 132 15.28 26.37 19.81
N ASN A 133 15.75 27.58 19.54
CA ASN A 133 17.17 27.93 19.44
C ASN A 133 17.69 28.74 20.65
N TYR A 134 16.91 28.89 21.73
CA TYR A 134 17.28 29.72 22.89
C TYR A 134 18.63 29.36 23.49
N GLN A 135 18.88 28.09 23.86
CA GLN A 135 20.18 27.72 24.43
C GLN A 135 21.35 27.93 23.46
N VAL A 136 21.13 27.73 22.16
CA VAL A 136 22.16 27.97 21.13
C VAL A 136 22.53 29.45 21.08
N VAL A 137 21.54 30.33 20.92
CA VAL A 137 21.77 31.76 20.70
C VAL A 137 22.16 32.48 22.00
N CYS A 138 21.54 32.13 23.12
CA CYS A 138 21.65 32.87 24.37
C CYS A 138 22.58 32.23 25.41
N LYS A 139 22.87 30.93 25.31
CA LYS A 139 23.73 30.20 26.26
C LYS A 139 24.98 29.57 25.62
N GLY A 140 25.13 29.67 24.29
CA GLY A 140 26.33 29.20 23.58
C GLY A 140 26.38 27.68 23.33
N GLU A 141 25.25 26.99 23.42
CA GLU A 141 25.12 25.58 23.04
C GLU A 141 25.20 25.38 21.52
N THR A 142 25.41 24.14 21.08
CA THR A 142 25.36 23.74 19.66
C THR A 142 23.95 23.29 19.25
N HIS A 143 23.59 23.48 17.98
CA HIS A 143 22.40 22.82 17.43
C HIS A 143 22.57 21.30 17.50
N TRP A 144 21.48 20.56 17.67
CA TRP A 144 21.51 19.10 17.70
C TRP A 144 22.16 18.53 16.43
N VAL A 145 21.94 19.14 15.27
CA VAL A 145 22.50 18.67 14.00
C VAL A 145 24.02 18.73 13.95
N ASP A 146 24.63 19.68 14.66
CA ASP A 146 26.07 19.91 14.68
C ASP A 146 26.81 18.97 15.64
N ASP A 147 26.10 18.31 16.56
CA ASP A 147 26.69 17.31 17.46
C ASP A 147 27.10 16.04 16.70
N ASP A 148 27.92 15.18 17.31
CA ASP A 148 28.24 13.88 16.73
C ASP A 148 27.08 12.87 16.87
N CYS A 149 27.07 11.84 16.01
CA CYS A 149 26.17 10.70 16.18
C CYS A 149 26.67 9.81 17.34
N GLU A 150 26.01 9.85 18.48
CA GLU A 150 26.30 8.94 19.59
C GLU A 150 25.27 7.81 19.71
N GLU A 151 25.73 6.62 20.14
CA GLU A 151 24.84 5.48 20.38
C GLU A 151 24.08 5.66 21.70
N ILE A 152 22.75 5.68 21.63
CA ILE A 152 21.86 5.71 22.79
C ILE A 152 21.59 4.25 23.23
N LYS A 153 22.37 3.74 24.20
CA LYS A 153 22.25 2.35 24.66
C LYS A 153 21.04 2.14 25.58
N THR A 154 20.73 3.15 26.38
CA THR A 154 19.60 3.18 27.32
C THR A 154 18.92 4.55 27.25
N PRO A 155 17.60 4.65 27.48
CA PRO A 155 16.93 5.95 27.51
C PRO A 155 17.51 6.87 28.58
N GLU A 156 17.87 8.10 28.19
CA GLU A 156 18.35 9.15 29.10
C GLU A 156 17.23 10.16 29.31
N CYS A 157 16.31 9.85 30.22
CA CYS A 157 15.11 10.63 30.48
C CYS A 157 15.19 11.42 31.80
N PRO A 158 14.62 12.64 31.87
CA PRO A 158 14.40 13.34 33.13
C PRO A 158 13.53 12.52 34.11
N ALA A 159 13.60 12.86 35.40
CA ALA A 159 12.75 12.25 36.42
C ALA A 159 11.25 12.41 36.07
N GLY A 160 10.45 11.39 36.37
CA GLY A 160 9.01 11.36 36.08
C GLY A 160 8.62 10.64 34.78
N PHE A 161 9.55 10.40 33.85
CA PHE A 161 9.30 9.58 32.66
C PHE A 161 9.46 8.09 32.98
N VAL A 162 8.36 7.34 32.96
CA VAL A 162 8.38 5.89 33.23
C VAL A 162 8.67 5.04 31.98
N ARG A 163 8.65 5.67 30.80
CA ARG A 163 9.03 5.06 29.51
C ARG A 163 9.42 6.15 28.50
N PRO A 164 10.18 5.81 27.45
CA PRO A 164 10.40 6.71 26.30
C PRO A 164 9.08 7.17 25.66
N PRO A 165 8.84 8.48 25.50
CA PRO A 165 7.76 8.96 24.65
C PRO A 165 8.02 8.63 23.17
N LEU A 166 6.95 8.56 22.37
CA LEU A 166 6.99 8.38 20.93
C LEU A 166 6.47 9.62 20.20
N ILE A 167 7.27 10.16 19.28
CA ILE A 167 6.84 11.22 18.36
C ILE A 167 6.79 10.66 16.94
N ILE A 168 5.61 10.71 16.34
CA ILE A 168 5.38 10.33 14.95
C ILE A 168 5.42 11.61 14.12
N PHE A 169 6.50 11.82 13.37
CA PHE A 169 6.68 12.96 12.48
C PHE A 169 6.30 12.56 11.06
N SER A 170 5.05 12.84 10.68
CA SER A 170 4.51 12.49 9.37
C SER A 170 4.69 13.62 8.33
N VAL A 171 5.16 13.26 7.14
CA VAL A 171 5.44 14.18 6.02
C VAL A 171 4.72 13.74 4.75
N ASP A 172 3.69 14.49 4.35
CA ASP A 172 2.82 14.14 3.22
C ASP A 172 3.57 14.15 1.89
N GLY A 173 3.44 13.10 1.08
CA GLY A 173 4.02 13.03 -0.27
C GLY A 173 5.56 13.01 -0.28
N PHE A 174 6.19 12.65 0.83
CA PHE A 174 7.64 12.52 0.93
C PHE A 174 8.12 11.24 0.22
N ARG A 175 8.37 11.36 -1.09
CA ARG A 175 8.94 10.29 -1.92
C ARG A 175 10.29 9.82 -1.37
N ALA A 176 10.49 8.50 -1.29
CA ALA A 176 11.71 7.89 -0.75
C ALA A 176 13.01 8.43 -1.38
N SER A 177 13.03 8.62 -2.70
CA SER A 177 14.20 9.12 -3.42
C SER A 177 14.60 10.56 -3.07
N TYR A 178 13.76 11.35 -2.38
CA TYR A 178 14.15 12.67 -1.88
C TYR A 178 15.30 12.58 -0.88
N MET A 179 15.43 11.45 -0.15
CA MET A 179 16.56 11.22 0.76
C MET A 179 17.93 11.24 0.05
N LYS A 180 17.98 11.00 -1.26
CA LYS A 180 19.23 11.11 -2.05
C LYS A 180 19.80 12.53 -2.10
N LYS A 181 19.00 13.56 -1.78
CA LYS A 181 19.50 14.94 -1.68
C LYS A 181 20.42 15.13 -0.47
N GLY A 182 20.30 14.26 0.54
CA GLY A 182 21.19 14.14 1.69
C GLY A 182 21.43 15.43 2.48
N ASN A 183 22.56 15.46 3.16
CA ASN A 183 22.97 16.52 4.10
C ASN A 183 22.97 17.94 3.48
N LYS A 184 23.17 18.07 2.16
CA LYS A 184 23.21 19.39 1.48
C LYS A 184 21.86 20.11 1.50
N VAL A 185 20.77 19.36 1.58
CA VAL A 185 19.40 19.90 1.56
C VAL A 185 18.69 19.66 2.88
N MET A 186 18.87 18.47 3.46
CA MET A 186 18.16 18.04 4.66
C MET A 186 19.14 17.49 5.72
N PRO A 187 19.97 18.36 6.33
CA PRO A 187 20.97 17.94 7.30
C PRO A 187 20.40 17.24 8.54
N ASN A 188 19.29 17.73 9.11
CA ASN A 188 18.67 17.13 10.29
C ASN A 188 18.09 15.74 9.99
N ILE A 189 17.32 15.62 8.90
CA ILE A 189 16.72 14.35 8.48
C ILE A 189 17.81 13.35 8.09
N GLU A 190 18.88 13.80 7.43
CA GLU A 190 20.02 12.95 7.10
C GLU A 190 20.77 12.47 8.36
N LYS A 191 20.89 13.30 9.39
CA LYS A 191 21.43 12.88 10.68
C LYS A 191 20.53 11.84 11.35
N LEU A 192 19.21 12.03 11.38
CA LEU A 192 18.28 10.99 11.88
C LEU A 192 18.45 9.68 11.10
N ARG A 193 18.51 9.74 9.76
CA ARG A 193 18.66 8.57 8.88
C ARG A 193 19.97 7.82 9.14
N SER A 194 21.07 8.56 9.22
CA SER A 194 22.41 7.98 9.31
C SER A 194 22.76 7.52 10.71
N CYS A 195 22.33 8.22 11.78
CA CYS A 195 22.56 7.78 13.15
C CYS A 195 21.53 6.71 13.61
N GLY A 196 20.31 6.71 13.08
CA GLY A 196 19.21 5.83 13.50
C GLY A 196 19.09 4.53 12.71
N THR A 197 17.87 4.00 12.69
CA THR A 197 17.44 2.89 11.83
C THR A 197 16.66 3.43 10.65
N HIS A 198 16.99 3.04 9.42
CA HIS A 198 16.25 3.47 8.24
C HIS A 198 16.06 2.35 7.23
N SER A 199 14.97 2.44 6.47
CA SER A 199 14.76 1.64 5.27
C SER A 199 15.13 2.48 4.03
N PRO A 200 15.64 1.90 2.92
CA PRO A 200 15.78 2.64 1.67
C PRO A 200 14.42 3.17 1.18
N TYR A 201 13.32 2.49 1.50
CA TYR A 201 11.96 2.96 1.29
C TYR A 201 10.94 2.14 2.10
N MET A 202 9.79 2.74 2.38
CA MET A 202 8.62 2.07 2.94
C MET A 202 7.52 2.00 1.88
N ARG A 203 6.83 0.86 1.80
CA ARG A 203 5.73 0.67 0.86
C ARG A 203 4.41 1.15 1.48
N PRO A 204 3.68 2.07 0.82
CA PRO A 204 2.34 2.47 1.23
C PRO A 204 1.28 1.40 0.91
N VAL A 205 0.05 1.61 1.36
CA VAL A 205 -1.13 0.87 0.89
C VAL A 205 -1.73 1.50 -0.37
N TYR A 206 -2.52 0.70 -1.09
CA TYR A 206 -3.31 1.17 -2.23
C TYR A 206 -4.71 1.64 -1.81
N PRO A 207 -5.25 2.76 -2.34
CA PRO A 207 -4.58 3.72 -3.20
C PRO A 207 -3.54 4.53 -2.41
N THR A 208 -2.45 4.90 -3.08
CA THR A 208 -1.33 5.66 -2.49
C THR A 208 -1.67 7.14 -2.30
N LYS A 209 -2.72 7.40 -1.50
CA LYS A 209 -3.28 8.70 -1.15
C LYS A 209 -3.22 8.92 0.37
N THR A 210 -3.24 10.18 0.78
CA THR A 210 -3.07 10.64 2.17
C THR A 210 -4.00 9.95 3.19
N PHE A 211 -5.32 10.10 3.08
CA PHE A 211 -6.25 9.59 4.10
C PHE A 211 -6.18 8.06 4.30
N PRO A 212 -6.17 7.24 3.22
CA PRO A 212 -5.93 5.81 3.35
C PRO A 212 -4.63 5.48 4.09
N ASN A 213 -3.52 6.13 3.72
CA ASN A 213 -2.21 5.78 4.27
C ASN A 213 -1.98 6.28 5.69
N LEU A 214 -2.39 7.51 6.04
CA LEU A 214 -2.32 8.01 7.41
C LEU A 214 -3.18 7.17 8.37
N TYR A 215 -4.37 6.76 7.93
CA TYR A 215 -5.24 5.95 8.77
C TYR A 215 -4.78 4.48 8.85
N THR A 216 -4.17 3.94 7.78
CA THR A 216 -3.43 2.68 7.82
C THR A 216 -2.27 2.75 8.82
N LEU A 217 -1.43 3.79 8.79
CA LEU A 217 -0.34 3.98 9.75
C LEU A 217 -0.86 3.95 11.20
N ALA A 218 -1.99 4.60 11.45
CA ALA A 218 -2.60 4.66 12.76
C ALA A 218 -3.22 3.35 13.25
N THR A 219 -3.61 2.42 12.36
CA THR A 219 -4.43 1.23 12.69
C THR A 219 -3.78 -0.11 12.35
N GLY A 220 -2.77 -0.11 11.48
CA GLY A 220 -2.18 -1.33 10.91
C GLY A 220 -3.14 -2.10 9.98
N LEU A 221 -4.24 -1.48 9.55
CA LEU A 221 -5.26 -2.12 8.73
C LEU A 221 -5.14 -1.71 7.25
N TYR A 222 -5.59 -2.57 6.35
CA TYR A 222 -5.82 -2.20 4.95
C TYR A 222 -7.03 -1.26 4.79
N PRO A 223 -7.08 -0.43 3.73
CA PRO A 223 -8.19 0.46 3.46
C PRO A 223 -9.56 -0.20 3.38
N GLU A 224 -9.64 -1.40 2.82
CA GLU A 224 -10.90 -2.15 2.77
C GLU A 224 -11.42 -2.54 4.16
N SER A 225 -10.54 -2.74 5.13
CA SER A 225 -10.90 -3.09 6.51
C SER A 225 -11.23 -1.87 7.38
N HIS A 226 -10.39 -0.82 7.33
CA HIS A 226 -10.64 0.39 8.14
C HIS A 226 -11.67 1.35 7.52
N GLY A 227 -12.06 1.11 6.26
CA GLY A 227 -13.16 1.80 5.58
C GLY A 227 -12.81 3.16 4.95
N ILE A 228 -11.58 3.64 5.08
CA ILE A 228 -11.11 4.88 4.44
C ILE A 228 -10.43 4.51 3.13
N VAL A 229 -11.24 4.17 2.12
CA VAL A 229 -10.77 3.57 0.85
C VAL A 229 -10.29 4.60 -0.17
N GLY A 230 -10.34 5.89 0.15
CA GLY A 230 -9.82 6.97 -0.70
C GLY A 230 -10.02 8.34 -0.08
N ASN A 231 -9.37 9.36 -0.64
CA ASN A 231 -9.57 10.78 -0.26
C ASN A 231 -11.00 11.26 -0.59
N SER A 232 -11.67 10.58 -1.53
CA SER A 232 -13.09 10.72 -1.83
C SER A 232 -13.72 9.34 -2.00
N MET A 233 -14.91 9.13 -1.44
CA MET A 233 -15.62 7.85 -1.50
C MET A 233 -17.11 8.05 -1.26
N TYR A 234 -17.92 7.12 -1.72
CA TYR A 234 -19.35 7.08 -1.51
C TYR A 234 -19.70 5.79 -0.78
N ASP A 235 -20.53 5.87 0.26
CA ASP A 235 -21.07 4.69 0.93
C ASP A 235 -22.53 4.53 0.52
N PRO A 236 -22.90 3.46 -0.20
CA PRO A 236 -24.26 3.26 -0.69
C PRO A 236 -25.27 2.98 0.43
N VAL A 237 -24.83 2.55 1.61
CA VAL A 237 -25.72 2.32 2.77
C VAL A 237 -25.99 3.62 3.50
N PHE A 238 -25.00 4.51 3.57
CA PHE A 238 -25.18 5.82 4.20
C PHE A 238 -25.83 6.84 3.26
N ASP A 239 -25.86 6.54 1.97
CA ASP A 239 -26.18 7.46 0.88
C ASP A 239 -25.46 8.82 1.03
N ALA A 240 -24.17 8.74 1.34
CA ALA A 240 -23.35 9.90 1.67
C ALA A 240 -22.00 9.84 0.96
N SER A 241 -21.45 11.03 0.66
CA SER A 241 -20.13 11.17 0.05
C SER A 241 -19.15 11.75 1.05
N PHE A 242 -18.06 11.03 1.28
CA PHE A 242 -16.89 11.50 2.00
C PHE A 242 -15.96 12.23 1.03
N SER A 243 -15.38 13.35 1.46
CA SER A 243 -14.30 14.01 0.74
C SER A 243 -13.37 14.78 1.68
N LEU A 244 -12.17 15.12 1.20
CA LEU A 244 -11.22 15.98 1.92
C LEU A 244 -11.83 17.32 2.36
N ARG A 245 -12.79 17.82 1.59
CA ARG A 245 -13.52 19.07 1.84
C ARG A 245 -14.90 18.77 2.41
N GLY A 246 -15.37 19.62 3.31
CA GLY A 246 -16.69 19.46 3.93
C GLY A 246 -16.65 18.78 5.31
N ARG A 247 -17.83 18.64 5.91
CA ARG A 247 -17.98 18.20 7.31
C ARG A 247 -18.18 16.70 7.47
N GLU A 248 -18.56 15.99 6.41
CA GLU A 248 -18.87 14.55 6.47
C GLU A 248 -17.69 13.71 6.96
N LYS A 249 -16.45 14.16 6.70
CA LYS A 249 -15.23 13.52 7.21
C LYS A 249 -15.12 13.49 8.74
N PHE A 250 -15.81 14.37 9.46
CA PHE A 250 -15.82 14.37 10.93
C PHE A 250 -16.82 13.36 11.51
N ASN A 251 -17.70 12.78 10.68
CA ASN A 251 -18.64 11.77 11.16
C ASN A 251 -17.90 10.46 11.43
N HIS A 252 -17.98 9.97 12.67
CA HIS A 252 -17.27 8.76 13.12
C HIS A 252 -17.65 7.50 12.34
N ARG A 253 -18.83 7.47 11.67
CA ARG A 253 -19.29 6.31 10.86
C ARG A 253 -18.36 5.91 9.71
N TRP A 254 -17.47 6.79 9.29
CA TRP A 254 -16.48 6.50 8.24
C TRP A 254 -15.27 5.71 8.75
N TRP A 255 -14.91 5.88 10.02
CA TRP A 255 -13.60 5.54 10.57
C TRP A 255 -13.67 4.21 11.34
N GLY A 256 -13.37 3.11 10.67
CA GLY A 256 -13.32 1.78 11.28
C GLY A 256 -12.02 1.51 12.05
N GLY A 257 -11.86 0.28 12.55
CA GLY A 257 -10.66 -0.16 13.25
C GLY A 257 -10.43 0.52 14.61
N GLN A 258 -9.21 0.39 15.13
CA GLN A 258 -8.81 1.03 16.39
C GLN A 258 -7.46 1.75 16.21
N PRO A 259 -7.46 3.09 16.07
CA PRO A 259 -6.20 3.81 15.90
C PRO A 259 -5.36 3.84 17.18
N ILE A 260 -4.07 4.15 17.04
CA ILE A 260 -3.07 4.07 18.12
C ILE A 260 -3.43 4.94 19.33
N TRP A 261 -4.03 6.12 19.14
CA TRP A 261 -4.45 6.99 20.25
C TRP A 261 -5.59 6.36 21.08
N ILE A 262 -6.53 5.65 20.44
CA ILE A 262 -7.57 4.89 21.15
C ILE A 262 -6.97 3.67 21.84
N THR A 263 -6.02 3.01 21.20
CA THR A 263 -5.31 1.85 21.77
C THR A 263 -4.53 2.23 23.03
N ALA A 264 -3.86 3.38 23.00
CA ALA A 264 -3.17 3.97 24.13
C ALA A 264 -4.15 4.34 25.25
N ALA A 265 -5.21 5.09 24.93
CA ALA A 265 -6.21 5.53 25.92
C ALA A 265 -6.89 4.35 26.64
N LYS A 266 -7.29 3.30 25.91
CA LYS A 266 -7.89 2.09 26.48
C LYS A 266 -6.95 1.32 27.42
N GLN A 267 -5.65 1.54 27.34
CA GLN A 267 -4.62 0.89 28.15
C GLN A 267 -3.95 1.86 29.14
N GLY A 268 -4.59 3.00 29.43
CA GLY A 268 -4.13 3.96 30.44
C GLY A 268 -2.93 4.80 30.02
N VAL A 269 -2.59 4.83 28.73
CA VAL A 269 -1.49 5.65 28.17
C VAL A 269 -2.09 6.89 27.51
N LYS A 270 -1.69 8.08 27.96
CA LYS A 270 -2.18 9.36 27.41
C LYS A 270 -1.59 9.62 26.03
N ALA A 271 -2.42 10.14 25.12
CA ALA A 271 -2.05 10.51 23.76
C ALA A 271 -2.27 12.01 23.54
N GLY A 272 -1.32 12.67 22.88
CA GLY A 272 -1.53 14.01 22.33
C GLY A 272 -2.38 13.94 21.07
N THR A 273 -2.64 15.09 20.44
CA THR A 273 -3.40 15.11 19.18
C THR A 273 -2.69 14.36 18.06
N PHE A 274 -3.50 13.75 17.18
CA PHE A 274 -3.07 13.15 15.92
C PHE A 274 -3.50 13.94 14.68
N PHE A 275 -4.17 15.07 14.89
CA PHE A 275 -4.68 15.90 13.82
C PHE A 275 -4.34 17.36 14.09
N TRP A 276 -3.97 18.09 13.04
CA TRP A 276 -3.65 19.50 13.13
C TRP A 276 -4.49 20.28 12.14
N SER A 277 -5.10 21.37 12.61
CA SER A 277 -5.78 22.29 11.69
C SER A 277 -4.74 22.96 10.79
N VAL A 278 -5.01 23.04 9.49
CA VAL A 278 -4.13 23.66 8.47
C VAL A 278 -3.76 25.11 8.81
N VAL A 279 -4.59 25.82 9.59
CA VAL A 279 -4.31 27.20 10.01
C VAL A 279 -3.23 27.31 11.09
N ILE A 280 -2.89 26.21 11.77
CA ILE A 280 -1.84 26.18 12.80
C ILE A 280 -0.49 26.00 12.09
N PRO A 281 0.44 26.97 12.16
CA PRO A 281 1.74 26.90 11.51
C PRO A 281 2.62 25.81 12.13
N HIS A 282 3.54 25.23 11.34
CA HIS A 282 4.38 24.09 11.76
C HIS A 282 5.18 24.38 13.03
N GLU A 283 5.73 25.59 13.16
CA GLU A 283 6.50 26.02 14.32
C GLU A 283 5.65 26.01 15.59
N ARG A 284 4.37 26.43 15.51
CA ARG A 284 3.44 26.34 16.63
C ARG A 284 3.14 24.89 16.99
N ARG A 285 2.98 23.99 16.01
CA ARG A 285 2.77 22.55 16.27
C ARG A 285 3.95 21.96 17.06
N ILE A 286 5.19 22.30 16.68
CA ILE A 286 6.41 21.88 17.39
C ILE A 286 6.43 22.44 18.82
N LEU A 287 6.21 23.74 19.00
CA LEU A 287 6.19 24.35 20.34
C LEU A 287 5.12 23.74 21.23
N THR A 288 3.92 23.45 20.71
CA THR A 288 2.86 22.77 21.46
C THR A 288 3.27 21.36 21.88
N ILE A 289 3.91 20.56 21.02
CA ILE A 289 4.43 19.23 21.39
C ILE A 289 5.49 19.35 22.50
N LEU A 290 6.42 20.30 22.39
CA LEU A 290 7.46 20.55 23.39
C LEU A 290 6.85 21.00 24.73
N GLN A 291 5.82 21.86 24.71
CA GLN A 291 5.09 22.26 25.90
C GLN A 291 4.33 21.09 26.53
N TRP A 292 3.70 20.21 25.73
CA TRP A 292 3.07 19.01 26.28
C TRP A 292 4.07 18.03 26.90
N LEU A 293 5.33 18.02 26.46
CA LEU A 293 6.41 17.22 27.06
C LEU A 293 6.88 17.79 28.42
N THR A 294 6.57 19.04 28.75
CA THR A 294 6.88 19.65 30.06
C THR A 294 5.72 19.57 31.05
N LEU A 295 4.56 19.04 30.64
CA LEU A 295 3.42 18.84 31.54
C LEU A 295 3.78 17.91 32.71
N PRO A 296 3.08 18.05 33.85
CA PRO A 296 3.21 17.14 34.99
C PRO A 296 2.99 15.67 34.61
N ASP A 297 3.62 14.75 35.35
CA ASP A 297 3.62 13.30 35.04
C ASP A 297 2.21 12.70 34.89
N ASN A 298 1.24 13.20 35.66
CA ASN A 298 -0.15 12.77 35.64
C ASN A 298 -0.96 13.34 34.47
N GLU A 299 -0.40 14.22 33.65
CA GLU A 299 -1.07 14.87 32.50
C GLU A 299 -0.32 14.64 31.18
N ARG A 300 1.00 14.47 31.24
CA ARG A 300 1.87 14.34 30.09
C ARG A 300 1.54 13.13 29.20
N PRO A 301 1.34 13.32 27.88
CA PRO A 301 1.21 12.23 26.93
C PRO A 301 2.49 11.39 26.74
N TYR A 302 2.34 10.18 26.21
CA TYR A 302 3.48 9.34 25.80
C TYR A 302 3.54 9.12 24.29
N VAL A 303 2.50 9.49 23.56
CA VAL A 303 2.50 9.44 22.09
C VAL A 303 2.01 10.76 21.52
N TYR A 304 2.74 11.26 20.54
CA TYR A 304 2.53 12.54 19.88
C TYR A 304 2.59 12.34 18.38
N ALA A 305 1.82 13.12 17.62
CA ALA A 305 1.99 13.16 16.18
C ALA A 305 2.15 14.59 15.69
N PHE A 306 3.13 14.78 14.81
CA PHE A 306 3.27 15.95 13.95
C PHE A 306 2.87 15.53 12.52
N TYR A 307 2.24 16.43 11.80
CA TYR A 307 1.93 16.26 10.38
C TYR A 307 2.34 17.51 9.62
N SER A 308 2.97 17.32 8.47
CA SER A 308 3.28 18.36 7.49
C SER A 308 2.60 18.04 6.16
N GLU A 309 1.88 19.03 5.63
CA GLU A 309 1.26 19.02 4.30
C GLU A 309 2.30 19.14 3.15
N GLN A 310 3.57 19.34 3.50
CA GLN A 310 4.71 19.38 2.59
C GLN A 310 5.53 18.07 2.72
N PRO A 311 6.22 17.62 1.65
CA PRO A 311 6.36 18.29 0.35
C PRO A 311 5.22 18.04 -0.66
N ASP A 312 4.14 17.34 -0.29
CA ASP A 312 3.03 16.99 -1.19
C ASP A 312 2.46 18.18 -1.97
N ALA A 313 2.07 19.26 -1.26
CA ALA A 313 1.48 20.43 -1.89
C ALA A 313 2.41 21.06 -2.96
N ALA A 314 3.73 21.08 -2.69
CA ALA A 314 4.71 21.51 -3.67
C ALA A 314 4.90 20.48 -4.80
N GLY A 315 4.90 19.19 -4.48
CA GLY A 315 4.99 18.07 -5.43
C GLY A 315 3.86 18.10 -6.44
N HIS A 316 2.62 18.31 -6.01
CA HIS A 316 1.49 18.51 -6.92
C HIS A 316 1.68 19.73 -7.82
N ARG A 317 2.17 20.85 -7.26
CA ARG A 317 2.29 22.11 -8.00
C ARG A 317 3.46 22.11 -9.00
N TYR A 318 4.55 21.41 -8.69
CA TYR A 318 5.82 21.54 -9.42
C TYR A 318 6.36 20.22 -9.99
N GLY A 319 5.82 19.08 -9.58
CA GLY A 319 6.34 17.74 -9.90
C GLY A 319 7.46 17.30 -8.93
N PRO A 320 7.77 16.00 -8.86
CA PRO A 320 8.78 15.46 -7.93
C PRO A 320 10.23 15.76 -8.33
N PHE A 321 10.48 16.03 -9.61
CA PHE A 321 11.82 16.16 -10.16
C PHE A 321 12.12 17.53 -10.73
N ASN A 322 13.40 17.89 -10.66
CA ASN A 322 13.99 18.89 -11.54
C ASN A 322 14.23 18.21 -12.90
N SER A 323 13.96 18.87 -14.03
CA SER A 323 13.89 18.33 -15.41
C SER A 323 15.16 17.67 -16.01
N GLU A 324 16.11 17.18 -15.21
CA GLU A 324 17.35 16.53 -15.68
C GLU A 324 17.30 14.99 -15.64
N GLU A 325 16.44 14.35 -14.85
CA GLU A 325 16.38 12.88 -14.77
C GLU A 325 15.58 12.21 -15.91
N SER A 326 14.90 12.98 -16.77
CA SER A 326 14.14 12.44 -17.91
C SER A 326 15.01 12.07 -19.13
N SER A 327 16.35 12.08 -19.01
CA SER A 327 17.27 11.83 -20.14
C SER A 327 18.02 10.49 -20.10
N TYR A 328 17.85 9.66 -19.08
CA TYR A 328 18.33 8.27 -19.14
C TYR A 328 17.31 7.37 -19.85
N GLY A 329 17.35 7.44 -21.18
CA GLY A 329 16.72 6.49 -22.07
C GLY A 329 17.35 5.09 -21.97
N SER A 330 16.51 4.10 -22.21
CA SER A 330 16.72 2.64 -22.23
C SER A 330 18.10 2.14 -22.69
N PRO A 331 18.67 1.08 -22.07
CA PRO A 331 19.82 0.38 -22.61
C PRO A 331 19.37 -0.59 -23.72
N LEU A 332 19.11 -0.05 -24.91
CA LEU A 332 19.09 -0.83 -26.14
C LEU A 332 20.03 -0.17 -27.14
N THR A 333 21.31 -0.56 -27.10
CA THR A 333 22.22 -0.37 -28.23
C THR A 333 22.93 -1.68 -28.54
N PRO A 334 22.95 -2.11 -29.82
CA PRO A 334 23.61 -3.34 -30.24
C PRO A 334 25.15 -3.18 -30.26
N PRO A 335 25.91 -4.29 -30.18
CA PRO A 335 27.36 -4.25 -30.00
C PRO A 335 28.07 -3.61 -31.20
N LYS A 336 28.95 -2.64 -30.91
CA LYS A 336 29.83 -2.01 -31.91
C LYS A 336 30.93 -2.99 -32.36
N ARG A 337 31.00 -3.23 -33.67
CA ARG A 337 32.12 -3.92 -34.35
C ARG A 337 33.45 -3.16 -34.17
N PRO A 338 34.61 -3.85 -34.15
CA PRO A 338 35.91 -3.23 -33.96
C PRO A 338 36.35 -2.43 -35.20
N LYS A 339 36.88 -1.22 -34.97
CA LYS A 339 37.42 -0.33 -36.00
C LYS A 339 38.80 -0.80 -36.48
N ARG A 340 38.94 -1.08 -37.78
CA ARG A 340 40.23 -1.18 -38.50
C ARG A 340 40.90 0.21 -38.58
N LYS A 341 42.20 0.26 -38.29
CA LYS A 341 43.10 1.41 -38.51
C LYS A 341 43.55 1.45 -39.98
N LEU A 342 43.47 2.62 -40.62
CA LEU A 342 44.20 2.98 -41.85
C LEU A 342 44.62 4.48 -41.80
N PRO A 343 45.72 4.88 -42.49
CA PRO A 343 46.60 5.99 -42.10
C PRO A 343 46.31 7.33 -42.85
N PRO A 344 47.03 8.44 -42.56
CA PRO A 344 46.57 9.79 -42.88
C PRO A 344 46.97 10.25 -44.28
N LYS A 345 46.14 11.09 -44.92
CA LYS A 345 46.51 11.89 -46.10
C LYS A 345 46.13 13.37 -45.95
N ARG A 346 46.94 14.16 -46.66
CA ARG A 346 47.34 15.57 -46.51
C ARG A 346 46.26 16.63 -46.78
N ARG A 347 46.57 17.83 -46.26
CA ARG A 347 46.03 19.17 -46.57
C ARG A 347 45.88 19.46 -48.07
N GLN A 348 44.82 20.19 -48.43
CA GLN A 348 44.83 21.21 -49.49
C GLN A 348 43.84 22.35 -49.16
N GLU A 349 44.19 23.56 -49.59
CA GLU A 349 43.59 24.85 -49.23
C GLU A 349 42.43 25.28 -50.15
N ARG A 350 41.42 25.94 -49.54
CA ARG A 350 40.57 27.12 -49.93
C ARG A 350 40.22 27.39 -51.42
N PRO A 351 39.00 27.92 -51.71
CA PRO A 351 38.80 29.39 -51.66
C PRO A 351 37.45 29.88 -51.10
N VAL A 352 37.45 31.19 -50.82
CA VAL A 352 36.46 32.03 -50.11
C VAL A 352 35.43 32.63 -51.09
N ALA A 353 34.15 32.73 -50.70
CA ALA A 353 33.21 33.69 -51.29
C ALA A 353 32.05 34.11 -50.34
N ALA A 354 32.04 35.43 -50.07
CA ALA A 354 30.98 36.42 -49.81
C ALA A 354 29.82 36.24 -48.78
N PRO A 355 29.36 37.35 -48.14
CA PRO A 355 28.58 37.33 -46.91
C PRO A 355 27.07 37.56 -47.15
N LYS A 356 26.19 36.80 -46.48
CA LYS A 356 24.76 37.13 -46.38
C LYS A 356 24.19 36.93 -44.97
N GLN A 357 23.81 38.07 -44.39
CA GLN A 357 22.77 38.33 -43.39
C GLN A 357 22.74 37.44 -42.12
N ARG A 358 23.26 38.00 -41.02
CA ARG A 358 22.87 37.64 -39.65
C ARG A 358 21.38 37.92 -39.45
N ARG A 359 20.53 36.89 -39.59
CA ARG A 359 19.27 36.84 -38.83
C ARG A 359 19.60 36.38 -37.42
N ARG A 360 19.41 37.28 -36.44
CA ARG A 360 19.40 36.96 -35.01
C ARG A 360 18.42 35.80 -34.77
N LYS A 361 18.94 34.60 -34.50
CA LYS A 361 18.17 33.55 -33.82
C LYS A 361 18.08 33.96 -32.35
N VAL A 362 17.01 34.66 -31.99
CA VAL A 362 16.58 34.78 -30.60
C VAL A 362 16.07 33.40 -30.19
N ARG A 363 16.98 32.54 -29.71
CA ARG A 363 16.63 31.34 -28.93
C ARG A 363 16.83 31.69 -27.46
N THR A 364 15.75 32.23 -26.88
CA THR A 364 15.25 32.00 -25.52
C THR A 364 16.27 31.87 -24.37
N VAL A 365 16.75 33.02 -23.87
CA VAL A 365 17.25 33.15 -22.48
C VAL A 365 16.14 32.85 -21.46
N ASP A 366 14.87 32.99 -21.84
CA ASP A 366 13.70 32.75 -20.99
C ASP A 366 13.44 31.27 -20.63
N GLN A 367 13.82 30.31 -21.49
CA GLN A 367 13.61 28.89 -21.19
C GLN A 367 14.59 28.40 -20.12
N TYR A 368 15.86 28.79 -20.22
CA TYR A 368 16.88 28.43 -19.23
C TYR A 368 16.62 29.09 -17.88
N ALA A 369 16.15 30.34 -17.86
CA ALA A 369 15.74 31.03 -16.63
C ALA A 369 14.48 30.43 -15.98
N ALA A 370 13.52 29.94 -16.77
CA ALA A 370 12.34 29.22 -16.27
C ALA A 370 12.71 27.83 -15.70
N GLU A 371 13.71 27.17 -16.29
CA GLU A 371 14.21 25.86 -15.85
C GLU A 371 15.01 25.97 -14.55
N VAL A 372 15.88 26.99 -14.42
CA VAL A 372 16.58 27.33 -13.17
C VAL A 372 15.60 27.76 -12.07
N ARG A 373 14.48 28.41 -12.41
CA ARG A 373 13.40 28.73 -11.46
C ARG A 373 12.66 27.49 -10.95
N ARG A 374 12.38 26.48 -11.79
CA ARG A 374 11.82 25.19 -11.35
C ARG A 374 12.78 24.43 -10.42
N LYS A 375 14.09 24.49 -10.70
CA LYS A 375 15.16 23.81 -9.92
C LYS A 375 15.18 24.17 -8.42
N LYS A 376 14.70 25.37 -8.06
CA LYS A 376 14.59 25.87 -6.65
C LYS A 376 13.29 25.48 -5.95
N MET A 377 12.24 25.07 -6.66
CA MET A 377 10.87 25.02 -6.12
C MET A 377 10.55 23.78 -5.27
N MET A 378 11.17 22.62 -5.52
CA MET A 378 11.07 21.45 -4.62
C MET A 378 12.16 21.41 -3.52
N VAL A 379 13.29 22.09 -3.74
CA VAL A 379 14.38 22.13 -2.76
C VAL A 379 13.99 22.95 -1.53
N ASN A 380 13.26 24.06 -1.72
CA ASN A 380 12.84 24.92 -0.60
C ASN A 380 11.88 24.20 0.37
N PRO A 381 10.78 23.55 -0.07
CA PRO A 381 9.91 22.78 0.84
C PRO A 381 10.66 21.74 1.66
N LEU A 382 11.61 21.02 1.06
CA LEU A 382 12.42 20.03 1.77
C LEU A 382 13.33 20.67 2.83
N ARG A 383 13.88 21.87 2.56
CA ARG A 383 14.65 22.64 3.56
C ARG A 383 13.76 23.13 4.71
N GLU A 384 12.54 23.56 4.43
CA GLU A 384 11.61 24.01 5.49
C GLU A 384 11.18 22.86 6.40
N ILE A 385 10.93 21.67 5.84
CA ILE A 385 10.66 20.47 6.63
C ILE A 385 11.89 20.11 7.47
N ASP A 386 13.09 20.11 6.88
CA ASP A 386 14.31 19.82 7.63
C ASP A 386 14.56 20.83 8.75
N LYS A 387 14.29 22.12 8.51
CA LYS A 387 14.32 23.16 9.53
C LYS A 387 13.35 22.85 10.67
N THR A 388 12.14 22.41 10.35
CA THR A 388 11.13 22.03 11.35
C THR A 388 11.57 20.82 12.17
N VAL A 389 12.22 19.82 11.53
CA VAL A 389 12.85 18.70 12.25
C VAL A 389 13.98 19.19 13.16
N GLY A 390 14.81 20.13 12.70
CA GLY A 390 15.85 20.76 13.53
C GLY A 390 15.27 21.48 14.73
N GLN A 391 14.19 22.25 14.56
CA GLN A 391 13.48 22.90 15.67
C GLN A 391 12.98 21.89 16.71
N LEU A 392 12.43 20.75 16.27
CA LEU A 392 12.02 19.68 17.17
C LEU A 392 13.23 19.12 17.94
N MET A 393 14.30 18.76 17.24
CA MET A 393 15.47 18.12 17.86
C MET A 393 16.21 19.07 18.80
N ASP A 394 16.34 20.36 18.45
CA ASP A 394 16.91 21.38 19.32
C ASP A 394 16.03 21.61 20.56
N GLY A 395 14.71 21.68 20.39
CA GLY A 395 13.77 21.75 21.51
C GLY A 395 13.88 20.55 22.45
N LEU A 396 13.97 19.33 21.91
CA LEU A 396 14.21 18.12 22.69
C LEU A 396 15.58 18.14 23.37
N LYS A 397 16.62 18.71 22.73
CA LYS A 397 17.95 18.85 23.34
C LYS A 397 17.89 19.78 24.55
N GLN A 398 17.27 20.95 24.39
CA GLN A 398 17.07 21.92 25.48
C GLN A 398 16.32 21.34 26.67
N LEU A 399 15.31 20.49 26.43
CA LEU A 399 14.54 19.80 27.46
C LEU A 399 15.22 18.53 28.01
N LYS A 400 16.44 18.20 27.56
CA LYS A 400 17.17 16.97 27.90
C LYS A 400 16.38 15.69 27.55
N LEU A 401 15.64 15.72 26.46
CA LEU A 401 14.79 14.63 25.94
C LEU A 401 15.28 14.03 24.62
N HIS A 402 16.24 14.65 23.93
CA HIS A 402 16.77 14.18 22.64
C HIS A 402 17.36 12.75 22.66
N ARG A 403 17.74 12.24 23.84
CA ARG A 403 18.22 10.86 24.08
C ARG A 403 17.23 10.01 24.89
N CYS A 404 16.04 10.54 25.14
CA CYS A 404 14.94 9.87 25.82
C CYS A 404 13.86 9.41 24.83
N VAL A 405 13.47 10.31 23.91
CA VAL A 405 12.32 10.13 23.02
C VAL A 405 12.66 9.21 21.84
N ASN A 406 11.70 8.38 21.44
CA ASN A 406 11.72 7.71 20.14
C ASN A 406 11.01 8.59 19.11
N VAL A 407 11.67 8.85 17.98
CA VAL A 407 11.13 9.60 16.85
C VAL A 407 10.97 8.65 15.65
N ILE A 408 9.77 8.60 15.09
CA ILE A 408 9.50 7.97 13.80
C ILE A 408 9.27 9.09 12.79
N PHE A 409 10.21 9.29 11.86
CA PHE A 409 10.02 10.16 10.70
C PHE A 409 9.52 9.32 9.53
N VAL A 410 8.32 9.61 9.05
CA VAL A 410 7.58 8.72 8.15
C VAL A 410 6.79 9.51 7.12
N GLY A 411 6.77 9.04 5.88
CA GLY A 411 5.84 9.55 4.87
C GLY A 411 4.66 8.62 4.67
N ASP A 412 3.59 9.14 4.08
CA ASP A 412 2.37 8.41 3.77
C ASP A 412 2.40 7.79 2.37
N HIS A 413 2.94 8.51 1.37
CA HIS A 413 3.16 8.05 0.01
C HIS A 413 4.30 8.84 -0.67
N GLY A 414 4.59 8.49 -1.92
CA GLY A 414 5.50 9.22 -2.79
C GLY A 414 4.79 10.22 -3.71
N MET A 415 5.43 10.57 -4.82
CA MET A 415 4.96 11.56 -5.79
C MET A 415 5.52 11.25 -7.19
N GLU A 416 4.66 11.26 -8.21
CA GLU A 416 5.00 11.00 -9.61
C GLU A 416 4.86 12.26 -10.48
N ASP A 417 5.63 12.35 -11.56
CA ASP A 417 5.45 13.37 -12.59
C ASP A 417 4.17 13.08 -13.40
N THR A 418 3.16 13.92 -13.22
CA THR A 418 1.87 13.76 -13.89
C THR A 418 1.36 15.11 -14.37
N THR A 419 0.86 15.15 -15.60
CA THR A 419 0.34 16.37 -16.22
C THR A 419 -1.02 16.11 -16.85
N CYS A 420 -1.81 17.18 -17.00
CA CYS A 420 -3.10 17.15 -17.69
C CYS A 420 -3.03 16.75 -19.18
N GLU A 421 -1.84 16.71 -19.79
CA GLU A 421 -1.64 16.23 -21.17
C GLU A 421 -1.70 14.70 -21.24
N ARG A 422 -1.28 14.00 -20.19
CA ARG A 422 -1.34 12.55 -20.07
C ARG A 422 -2.62 12.13 -19.38
N THR A 423 -3.76 12.39 -20.02
CA THR A 423 -5.08 12.00 -19.51
C THR A 423 -5.84 11.18 -20.53
N GLU A 424 -6.25 9.97 -20.14
CA GLU A 424 -7.21 9.15 -20.86
C GLU A 424 -8.63 9.58 -20.54
N PHE A 425 -9.48 9.66 -21.57
CA PHE A 425 -10.87 10.09 -21.43
C PHE A 425 -11.83 8.94 -21.75
N LEU A 426 -12.69 8.57 -20.80
CA LEU A 426 -13.65 7.48 -20.99
C LEU A 426 -14.63 7.73 -22.15
N SER A 427 -14.90 9.00 -22.48
CA SER A 427 -15.72 9.38 -23.65
C SER A 427 -15.15 8.93 -24.99
N ASN A 428 -13.86 8.54 -25.04
CA ASN A 428 -13.24 7.97 -26.24
C ASN A 428 -13.44 6.45 -26.37
N TYR A 429 -14.02 5.82 -25.34
CA TYR A 429 -14.20 4.37 -25.26
C TYR A 429 -15.69 3.99 -25.10
N LEU A 430 -16.46 4.82 -24.40
CA LEU A 430 -17.87 4.59 -24.10
C LEU A 430 -18.75 5.59 -24.86
N SER A 431 -19.86 5.11 -25.43
CA SER A 431 -20.82 5.94 -26.17
C SER A 431 -21.59 6.92 -25.28
N ASN A 432 -21.88 6.54 -24.03
CA ASN A 432 -22.53 7.40 -23.04
C ASN A 432 -21.77 7.39 -21.71
N VAL A 433 -21.16 8.52 -21.35
CA VAL A 433 -20.49 8.73 -20.07
C VAL A 433 -21.28 9.60 -19.09
N GLU A 434 -22.51 10.01 -19.44
CA GLU A 434 -23.37 10.78 -18.55
C GLU A 434 -24.07 9.90 -17.51
N ASP A 435 -24.32 8.62 -17.83
CA ASP A 435 -24.99 7.67 -16.92
C ASP A 435 -24.08 7.14 -15.79
N ILE A 436 -22.80 7.48 -15.82
CA ILE A 436 -21.79 7.05 -14.84
C ILE A 436 -21.22 8.21 -14.05
N ILE A 437 -20.76 7.89 -12.83
CA ILE A 437 -19.87 8.71 -12.02
C ILE A 437 -18.51 8.03 -12.02
N LEU A 438 -17.47 8.78 -12.38
CA LEU A 438 -16.08 8.36 -12.26
C LEU A 438 -15.43 9.14 -11.12
N LEU A 439 -14.78 8.44 -10.20
CA LEU A 439 -13.73 9.01 -9.35
C LEU A 439 -12.43 9.00 -10.16
N PRO A 440 -11.92 10.17 -10.62
CA PRO A 440 -10.86 10.25 -11.62
C PRO A 440 -9.46 10.42 -11.01
N GLY A 441 -8.44 10.51 -11.87
CA GLY A 441 -7.05 10.83 -11.51
C GLY A 441 -6.10 9.66 -11.74
N SER A 442 -5.19 9.42 -10.79
CA SER A 442 -4.19 8.34 -10.78
C SER A 442 -4.77 6.92 -10.57
N LEU A 443 -6.08 6.83 -10.38
CA LEU A 443 -6.90 5.63 -10.38
C LEU A 443 -8.28 6.01 -10.91
N GLY A 444 -9.05 5.02 -11.38
CA GLY A 444 -10.46 5.22 -11.73
C GLY A 444 -11.36 4.31 -10.92
N ARG A 445 -12.48 4.82 -10.40
CA ARG A 445 -13.57 3.98 -9.86
C ARG A 445 -14.89 4.42 -10.46
N ILE A 446 -15.66 3.49 -11.01
CA ILE A 446 -16.88 3.79 -11.77
C ILE A 446 -18.09 3.22 -11.04
N ARG A 447 -19.10 4.06 -10.80
CA ARG A 447 -20.44 3.65 -10.35
C ARG A 447 -21.52 4.27 -11.24
N PRO A 448 -22.77 3.75 -11.23
CA PRO A 448 -23.84 4.42 -11.93
C PRO A 448 -24.18 5.76 -11.25
N ARG A 449 -24.66 6.73 -12.04
CA ARG A 449 -25.14 8.00 -11.51
C ARG A 449 -26.43 7.85 -10.70
N SER A 450 -27.30 6.92 -11.10
CA SER A 450 -28.51 6.53 -10.38
C SER A 450 -28.36 5.11 -9.88
N SER A 451 -28.58 4.88 -8.58
CA SER A 451 -28.53 3.56 -7.94
C SER A 451 -29.52 2.56 -8.55
N ASN A 452 -30.61 3.05 -9.15
CA ASN A 452 -31.65 2.23 -9.79
C ASN A 452 -31.45 2.04 -11.30
N ASN A 453 -30.26 2.34 -11.85
CA ASN A 453 -30.01 2.16 -13.27
C ASN A 453 -29.86 0.68 -13.64
N LEU A 454 -30.97 0.03 -13.99
CA LEU A 454 -31.02 -1.37 -14.43
C LEU A 454 -30.20 -1.66 -15.70
N LYS A 455 -29.78 -0.62 -16.45
CA LYS A 455 -28.91 -0.78 -17.63
C LYS A 455 -27.42 -0.80 -17.28
N TYR A 456 -27.04 -0.50 -16.03
CA TYR A 456 -25.65 -0.50 -15.60
C TYR A 456 -25.20 -1.93 -15.31
N ASP A 457 -24.28 -2.44 -16.13
CA ASP A 457 -23.60 -3.71 -15.89
C ASP A 457 -22.07 -3.47 -15.81
N PRO A 458 -21.46 -3.64 -14.63
CA PRO A 458 -20.01 -3.60 -14.44
C PRO A 458 -19.21 -4.44 -15.44
N LYS A 459 -19.68 -5.65 -15.78
CA LYS A 459 -18.99 -6.57 -16.68
C LYS A 459 -18.93 -5.99 -18.10
N VAL A 460 -20.04 -5.43 -18.57
CA VAL A 460 -20.14 -4.78 -19.88
C VAL A 460 -19.24 -3.55 -19.94
N ILE A 461 -19.17 -2.76 -18.86
CA ILE A 461 -18.28 -1.59 -18.81
C ILE A 461 -16.81 -2.02 -18.88
N VAL A 462 -16.40 -3.03 -18.09
CA VAL A 462 -15.04 -3.56 -18.14
C VAL A 462 -14.73 -4.05 -19.56
N ALA A 463 -15.58 -4.90 -20.15
CA ALA A 463 -15.40 -5.40 -21.52
C ALA A 463 -15.32 -4.27 -22.58
N ASN A 464 -16.10 -3.20 -22.43
CA ASN A 464 -16.06 -2.05 -23.33
C ASN A 464 -14.77 -1.23 -23.18
N LEU A 465 -14.11 -1.28 -22.03
CA LEU A 465 -12.85 -0.58 -21.77
C LEU A 465 -11.60 -1.45 -21.99
N THR A 466 -11.75 -2.76 -22.17
CA THR A 466 -10.61 -3.68 -22.28
C THR A 466 -9.94 -3.62 -23.66
N CYS A 467 -8.63 -3.37 -23.67
CA CYS A 467 -7.74 -3.48 -24.84
C CYS A 467 -8.25 -2.77 -26.11
N ARG A 468 -8.81 -1.57 -25.95
CA ARG A 468 -9.40 -0.78 -27.06
C ARG A 468 -8.38 0.02 -27.85
N LYS A 469 -7.22 0.31 -27.24
CA LYS A 469 -6.09 0.97 -27.89
C LYS A 469 -4.80 0.19 -27.63
N PRO A 470 -3.86 0.16 -28.59
CA PRO A 470 -2.56 -0.51 -28.39
C PRO A 470 -1.72 0.16 -27.31
N ASP A 471 -1.86 1.48 -27.13
CA ASP A 471 -1.18 2.32 -26.14
C ASP A 471 -2.12 2.75 -25.00
N GLN A 472 -3.09 1.90 -24.63
CA GLN A 472 -4.03 2.21 -23.57
C GLN A 472 -3.34 2.33 -22.20
N HIS A 473 -3.44 3.49 -21.55
CA HIS A 473 -2.71 3.80 -20.31
C HIS A 473 -3.50 3.55 -19.00
N PHE A 474 -4.49 2.68 -19.06
CA PHE A 474 -5.19 2.15 -17.90
C PHE A 474 -5.74 0.76 -18.22
N LYS A 475 -5.95 -0.04 -17.19
CA LYS A 475 -6.54 -1.37 -17.32
C LYS A 475 -7.80 -1.48 -16.45
N PRO A 476 -8.96 -1.81 -17.04
CA PRO A 476 -10.19 -2.01 -16.29
C PRO A 476 -10.19 -3.39 -15.60
N TYR A 477 -10.68 -3.42 -14.37
CA TYR A 477 -10.86 -4.61 -13.56
C TYR A 477 -12.23 -4.57 -12.90
N LEU A 478 -12.85 -5.73 -12.76
CA LEU A 478 -13.76 -5.92 -11.63
C LEU A 478 -12.91 -5.99 -10.36
N LYS A 479 -13.35 -5.37 -9.26
CA LYS A 479 -12.52 -5.25 -8.05
C LYS A 479 -11.96 -6.59 -7.53
N HIS A 480 -12.69 -7.70 -7.67
CA HIS A 480 -12.25 -9.03 -7.25
C HIS A 480 -11.17 -9.66 -8.17
N HIS A 481 -10.95 -9.09 -9.37
CA HIS A 481 -9.85 -9.47 -10.28
C HIS A 481 -8.58 -8.61 -10.09
N LEU A 482 -8.62 -7.58 -9.24
CA LEU A 482 -7.41 -6.81 -8.92
C LEU A 482 -6.36 -7.73 -8.27
N PRO A 483 -5.06 -7.44 -8.47
CA PRO A 483 -4.00 -8.19 -7.80
C PRO A 483 -4.21 -8.26 -6.28
N LYS A 484 -4.22 -9.47 -5.72
CA LYS A 484 -4.56 -9.70 -4.29
C LYS A 484 -3.66 -8.96 -3.31
N ARG A 485 -2.40 -8.72 -3.67
CA ARG A 485 -1.46 -7.88 -2.89
C ARG A 485 -1.95 -6.44 -2.63
N LEU A 486 -2.96 -5.96 -3.37
CA LEU A 486 -3.54 -4.64 -3.16
C LEU A 486 -4.53 -4.59 -1.99
N HIS A 487 -5.13 -5.73 -1.59
CA HIS A 487 -6.15 -5.82 -0.52
C HIS A 487 -7.20 -4.70 -0.66
N TYR A 488 -7.82 -4.65 -1.84
CA TYR A 488 -8.66 -3.53 -2.27
C TYR A 488 -9.94 -3.98 -3.01
N ALA A 489 -10.73 -4.82 -2.35
CA ALA A 489 -12.01 -5.30 -2.87
C ALA A 489 -13.13 -5.39 -1.81
N TYR A 490 -12.81 -5.82 -0.58
CA TYR A 490 -13.76 -6.16 0.48
C TYR A 490 -14.29 -4.95 1.24
N ASN A 491 -14.84 -3.99 0.52
CA ASN A 491 -15.58 -2.90 1.12
C ASN A 491 -16.66 -2.40 0.17
N ARG A 492 -17.86 -2.17 0.69
CA ARG A 492 -18.99 -1.62 -0.09
C ARG A 492 -18.73 -0.22 -0.65
N ARG A 493 -17.74 0.51 -0.10
CA ARG A 493 -17.30 1.84 -0.56
C ARG A 493 -16.33 1.77 -1.76
N ILE A 494 -15.88 0.55 -2.12
CA ILE A 494 -15.08 0.30 -3.32
C ILE A 494 -16.04 -0.13 -4.43
N GLU A 495 -16.16 0.72 -5.45
CA GLU A 495 -16.97 0.44 -6.62
C GLU A 495 -16.52 -0.85 -7.35
N ASP A 496 -17.47 -1.58 -7.95
CA ASP A 496 -17.18 -2.86 -8.61
C ASP A 496 -16.25 -2.72 -9.82
N VAL A 497 -16.33 -1.60 -10.54
CA VAL A 497 -15.46 -1.30 -11.68
C VAL A 497 -14.32 -0.39 -11.24
N HIS A 498 -13.10 -0.89 -11.38
CA HIS A 498 -11.87 -0.20 -11.04
C HIS A 498 -10.96 -0.06 -12.25
N LEU A 499 -10.26 1.06 -12.38
CA LEU A 499 -9.27 1.31 -13.42
C LEU A 499 -7.90 1.47 -12.77
N LEU A 500 -7.01 0.50 -13.00
CA LEU A 500 -5.62 0.60 -12.62
C LEU A 500 -4.89 1.43 -13.67
N VAL A 501 -4.47 2.64 -13.31
CA VAL A 501 -3.89 3.62 -14.25
C VAL A 501 -2.36 3.49 -14.25
N ASP A 502 -1.77 3.55 -15.44
CA ASP A 502 -0.32 3.55 -15.58
C ASP A 502 0.32 4.76 -14.89
N ARG A 503 1.54 4.58 -14.35
CA ARG A 503 2.29 5.70 -13.76
C ARG A 503 2.38 6.88 -14.74
N LYS A 504 2.34 8.10 -14.21
CA LYS A 504 2.37 9.37 -14.97
C LYS A 504 1.11 9.70 -15.77
N TRP A 505 0.11 8.83 -15.80
CA TRP A 505 -1.15 9.06 -16.51
C TRP A 505 -2.30 9.35 -15.56
N HIS A 506 -3.33 10.01 -16.07
CA HIS A 506 -4.63 10.14 -15.41
C HIS A 506 -5.72 9.50 -16.25
N VAL A 507 -6.82 9.16 -15.59
CA VAL A 507 -8.10 8.89 -16.25
C VAL A 507 -9.14 9.92 -15.83
N ALA A 508 -9.90 10.43 -16.79
CA ALA A 508 -11.02 11.34 -16.59
C ALA A 508 -12.21 10.88 -17.43
N ARG A 509 -13.40 11.39 -17.12
CA ARG A 509 -14.63 10.94 -17.79
C ARG A 509 -14.77 11.58 -19.17
N LYS A 510 -14.53 12.89 -19.28
CA LYS A 510 -14.53 13.64 -20.55
C LYS A 510 -13.58 14.85 -20.49
N ALA A 511 -13.21 15.39 -21.65
CA ALA A 511 -12.22 16.46 -21.78
C ALA A 511 -12.51 17.71 -20.94
N VAL A 512 -13.79 18.11 -20.84
CA VAL A 512 -14.22 19.29 -20.07
C VAL A 512 -13.99 19.14 -18.56
N ASP A 513 -13.86 17.91 -18.05
CA ASP A 513 -13.59 17.67 -16.63
C ASP A 513 -12.11 17.97 -16.27
N VAL A 514 -11.23 18.16 -17.26
CA VAL A 514 -9.82 18.51 -17.08
C VAL A 514 -9.60 20.00 -17.34
N TYR A 515 -9.47 20.77 -16.26
CA TYR A 515 -9.22 22.21 -16.35
C TYR A 515 -7.77 22.52 -16.72
N LYS A 516 -7.59 23.29 -17.79
CA LYS A 516 -6.31 23.91 -18.17
C LYS A 516 -6.36 25.41 -17.87
N LYS A 517 -5.20 26.01 -17.57
CA LYS A 517 -5.08 27.47 -17.48
C LYS A 517 -5.40 28.10 -18.84
N PRO A 518 -5.77 29.40 -18.91
CA PRO A 518 -5.94 30.11 -20.18
C PRO A 518 -4.70 30.05 -21.10
N THR A 519 -3.52 29.87 -20.51
CA THR A 519 -2.24 29.66 -21.21
C THR A 519 -2.07 28.26 -21.81
N GLY A 520 -3.06 27.37 -21.69
CA GLY A 520 -3.00 25.96 -22.07
C GLY A 520 -2.25 25.06 -21.09
N LYS A 521 -1.60 25.62 -20.05
CA LYS A 521 -0.79 24.88 -19.08
C LYS A 521 -1.64 24.18 -18.01
N CYS A 522 -1.16 23.06 -17.51
CA CYS A 522 -1.78 22.32 -16.41
C CYS A 522 -1.70 23.09 -15.08
N PHE A 523 -2.65 22.83 -14.18
CA PHE A 523 -2.62 23.34 -12.80
C PHE A 523 -1.68 22.54 -11.88
N PHE A 524 -1.44 21.28 -12.22
CA PHE A 524 -0.57 20.36 -11.50
C PHE A 524 0.52 19.80 -12.42
N HIS A 525 1.63 19.39 -11.80
CA HIS A 525 2.79 18.76 -12.43
C HIS A 525 3.23 17.48 -11.69
N GLY A 526 2.54 17.14 -10.60
CA GLY A 526 2.68 15.85 -9.94
C GLY A 526 1.34 15.34 -9.42
N ASP A 527 1.23 14.03 -9.30
CA ASP A 527 0.15 13.34 -8.60
C ASP A 527 0.66 12.00 -8.05
N HIS A 528 -0.15 11.35 -7.24
CA HIS A 528 0.11 10.09 -6.55
C HIS A 528 -1.22 9.33 -6.43
N GLY A 529 -1.24 8.08 -5.95
CA GLY A 529 -2.46 7.25 -5.89
C GLY A 529 -2.44 6.04 -6.83
N TYR A 530 -1.35 5.86 -7.56
CA TYR A 530 -1.08 4.70 -8.40
C TYR A 530 -0.84 3.43 -7.55
N ASP A 531 -0.64 2.30 -8.25
CA ASP A 531 -0.23 1.02 -7.67
C ASP A 531 0.92 1.19 -6.66
N ASN A 532 0.74 0.64 -5.46
CA ASN A 532 1.64 0.81 -4.33
C ASN A 532 2.99 0.14 -4.48
N LYS A 533 3.21 -0.71 -5.50
CA LYS A 533 4.56 -1.24 -5.80
C LYS A 533 5.43 -0.29 -6.63
N ILE A 534 4.86 0.74 -7.25
CA ILE A 534 5.58 1.64 -8.16
C ILE A 534 6.63 2.45 -7.39
N ASN A 535 7.85 2.53 -7.93
CA ASN A 535 8.97 3.24 -7.30
C ASN A 535 8.69 4.69 -6.89
N SER A 536 7.97 5.45 -7.72
CA SER A 536 7.62 6.84 -7.41
C SER A 536 6.63 6.99 -6.26
N MET A 537 5.89 5.93 -5.92
CA MET A 537 4.94 5.91 -4.82
C MET A 537 5.57 5.46 -3.50
N GLN A 538 6.80 4.93 -3.49
CA GLN A 538 7.44 4.54 -2.25
C GLN A 538 7.78 5.78 -1.40
N THR A 539 7.69 5.62 -0.08
CA THR A 539 7.83 6.73 0.88
C THR A 539 8.94 6.47 1.89
N VAL A 540 9.18 7.41 2.80
CA VAL A 540 10.30 7.38 3.75
C VAL A 540 9.93 6.72 5.08
N PHE A 541 10.88 6.04 5.70
CA PHE A 541 10.85 5.63 7.11
C PHE A 541 12.23 5.78 7.75
N ILE A 542 12.27 6.43 8.91
CA ILE A 542 13.42 6.54 9.80
C ILE A 542 12.95 6.42 11.25
N GLY A 543 13.55 5.52 12.01
CA GLY A 543 13.40 5.42 13.46
C GLY A 543 14.67 5.87 14.18
N TYR A 544 14.55 6.81 15.11
CA TYR A 544 15.64 7.34 15.93
C TYR A 544 15.25 7.34 17.41
N GLY A 545 16.19 7.08 18.30
CA GLY A 545 15.96 7.05 19.75
C GLY A 545 16.48 5.78 20.42
N PRO A 546 16.29 5.65 21.75
CA PRO A 546 16.91 4.57 22.54
C PRO A 546 16.43 3.16 22.16
N THR A 547 15.22 3.02 21.62
CA THR A 547 14.64 1.70 21.33
C THR A 547 14.97 1.20 19.93
N PHE A 548 15.26 2.10 18.98
CA PHE A 548 15.71 1.74 17.64
C PHE A 548 17.19 1.34 17.63
N LYS A 549 17.61 0.55 16.63
CA LYS A 549 19.04 0.26 16.44
C LYS A 549 19.79 1.50 15.94
N TYR A 550 21.07 1.57 16.28
CA TYR A 550 21.99 2.62 15.87
C TYR A 550 22.63 2.30 14.52
N LYS A 551 22.76 3.30 13.64
CA LYS A 551 23.40 3.22 12.31
C LYS A 551 23.01 1.97 11.51
N THR A 552 21.72 1.64 11.48
CA THR A 552 21.23 0.38 10.90
C THR A 552 20.37 0.63 9.67
N LYS A 553 20.72 -0.01 8.55
CA LYS A 553 19.86 -0.08 7.36
C LYS A 553 19.06 -1.38 7.41
N VAL A 554 17.76 -1.30 7.20
CA VAL A 554 16.85 -2.45 7.14
C VAL A 554 16.27 -2.61 5.73
N PRO A 555 15.78 -3.80 5.35
CA PRO A 555 15.06 -3.98 4.09
C PRO A 555 13.75 -3.17 4.03
N PRO A 556 13.22 -2.91 2.82
CA PRO A 556 11.88 -2.37 2.65
C PRO A 556 10.79 -3.21 3.31
N PHE A 557 9.80 -2.53 3.87
CA PHE A 557 8.62 -3.12 4.50
C PHE A 557 7.37 -2.27 4.25
N GLU A 558 6.20 -2.74 4.67
CA GLU A 558 4.90 -2.09 4.45
C GLU A 558 4.47 -1.25 5.64
N ASN A 559 3.80 -0.11 5.39
CA ASN A 559 3.36 0.79 6.45
C ASN A 559 2.31 0.19 7.41
N ILE A 560 1.58 -0.86 6.99
CA ILE A 560 0.67 -1.64 7.87
C ILE A 560 1.39 -2.23 9.09
N GLU A 561 2.69 -2.48 9.00
CA GLU A 561 3.48 -3.11 10.06
C GLU A 561 3.80 -2.13 11.21
N LEU A 562 3.74 -0.82 10.96
CA LEU A 562 4.18 0.20 11.94
C LEU A 562 3.26 0.31 13.15
N TYR A 563 1.98 0.00 13.03
CA TYR A 563 1.07 0.03 14.19
C TYR A 563 1.53 -0.93 15.31
N ASN A 564 1.99 -2.12 14.95
CA ASN A 564 2.54 -3.08 15.91
C ASN A 564 3.82 -2.53 16.56
N VAL A 565 4.74 -1.97 15.76
CA VAL A 565 5.98 -1.36 16.28
C VAL A 565 5.67 -0.19 17.22
N MET A 566 4.73 0.68 16.87
CA MET A 566 4.32 1.78 17.75
C MET A 566 3.71 1.29 19.06
N CYS A 567 2.94 0.20 19.02
CA CYS A 567 2.45 -0.46 20.23
C CYS A 567 3.61 -1.00 21.08
N ASP A 568 4.59 -1.68 20.48
CA ASP A 568 5.76 -2.23 21.17
C ASP A 568 6.61 -1.13 21.84
N LEU A 569 6.85 -0.02 21.13
CA LEU A 569 7.57 1.16 21.66
C LEU A 569 6.86 1.77 22.87
N LEU A 570 5.53 1.71 22.90
CA LEU A 570 4.70 2.25 23.97
C LEU A 570 4.33 1.21 25.03
N GLY A 571 4.74 -0.06 24.90
CA GLY A 571 4.34 -1.14 25.80
C GLY A 571 2.83 -1.40 25.81
N LEU A 572 2.20 -1.30 24.64
CA LEU A 572 0.77 -1.54 24.41
C LEU A 572 0.56 -2.91 23.77
N LYS A 573 -0.57 -3.55 24.07
CA LYS A 573 -1.08 -4.66 23.28
C LYS A 573 -1.79 -4.12 22.03
N PRO A 574 -1.36 -4.44 20.80
CA PRO A 574 -2.04 -3.98 19.60
C PRO A 574 -3.44 -4.59 19.48
N ALA A 575 -4.38 -3.83 18.90
CA ALA A 575 -5.65 -4.38 18.43
C ALA A 575 -5.41 -5.32 17.23
N PRO A 576 -6.36 -6.22 16.89
CA PRO A 576 -6.26 -7.01 15.66
C PRO A 576 -6.06 -6.12 14.44
N ASN A 577 -5.02 -6.40 13.66
CA ASN A 577 -4.59 -5.62 12.51
C ASN A 577 -3.97 -6.53 11.43
N ASN A 578 -3.67 -5.97 10.26
CA ASN A 578 -3.13 -6.73 9.12
C ASN A 578 -1.60 -6.89 9.15
N GLY A 579 -0.90 -6.16 10.03
CA GLY A 579 0.54 -6.33 10.22
C GLY A 579 0.89 -7.67 10.87
N THR A 580 2.10 -8.18 10.58
CA THR A 580 2.60 -9.44 11.13
C THR A 580 3.50 -9.16 12.34
N HIS A 581 2.94 -9.21 13.55
CA HIS A 581 3.63 -8.82 14.78
C HIS A 581 4.94 -9.61 15.00
N GLY A 582 6.07 -8.89 15.03
CA GLY A 582 7.42 -9.45 15.13
C GLY A 582 8.22 -9.42 13.82
N SER A 583 7.58 -9.17 12.67
CA SER A 583 8.25 -9.03 11.36
C SER A 583 9.30 -7.92 11.34
N LEU A 584 9.08 -6.85 12.12
CA LEU A 584 9.96 -5.68 12.23
C LEU A 584 10.84 -5.66 13.49
N ASN A 585 10.96 -6.77 14.22
CA ASN A 585 11.85 -6.83 15.39
C ASN A 585 13.30 -6.46 15.08
N HIS A 586 13.74 -6.70 13.84
CA HIS A 586 15.09 -6.37 13.39
C HIS A 586 15.37 -4.86 13.33
N LEU A 587 14.36 -3.98 13.46
CA LEU A 587 14.51 -2.52 13.61
C LEU A 587 14.88 -2.10 15.04
N LEU A 588 14.55 -2.94 16.03
CA LEU A 588 14.56 -2.57 17.44
C LEU A 588 15.75 -3.19 18.19
N ARG A 589 16.27 -2.45 19.16
CA ARG A 589 17.26 -2.91 20.15
C ARG A 589 16.58 -3.57 21.35
N ALA A 590 15.49 -2.98 21.81
CA ALA A 590 14.71 -3.39 22.97
C ALA A 590 13.21 -3.42 22.63
N ASN A 591 12.37 -3.86 23.58
CA ASN A 591 10.91 -3.98 23.40
C ASN A 591 10.49 -4.87 22.21
N VAL A 592 11.32 -5.86 21.86
CA VAL A 592 10.97 -6.81 20.79
C VAL A 592 9.84 -7.73 21.25
N TYR A 593 8.83 -7.88 20.40
CA TYR A 593 7.79 -8.88 20.60
C TYR A 593 8.37 -10.28 20.40
N LYS A 594 7.94 -11.27 21.21
CA LYS A 594 8.35 -12.67 21.02
C LYS A 594 7.22 -13.43 20.34
N PRO A 595 7.23 -13.57 19.00
CA PRO A 595 6.16 -14.27 18.30
C PRO A 595 6.21 -15.77 18.59
N THR A 596 5.04 -16.38 18.66
CA THR A 596 4.86 -17.83 18.79
C THR A 596 4.38 -18.40 17.47
N VAL A 597 4.94 -19.54 17.08
CA VAL A 597 4.51 -20.26 15.88
C VAL A 597 3.05 -20.72 16.08
N PRO A 598 2.13 -20.47 15.12
CA PRO A 598 0.74 -20.92 15.24
C PRO A 598 0.63 -22.43 15.43
N ASP A 599 -0.28 -22.88 16.27
CA ASP A 599 -0.54 -24.30 16.45
C ASP A 599 -1.23 -24.90 15.23
N GLU A 600 -0.79 -26.09 14.81
CA GLU A 600 -1.46 -26.82 13.74
C GLU A 600 -2.83 -27.35 14.24
N VAL A 601 -3.89 -27.05 13.49
CA VAL A 601 -5.26 -27.42 13.86
C VAL A 601 -5.63 -28.79 13.29
N ALA A 602 -5.31 -29.04 12.03
CA ALA A 602 -5.56 -30.33 11.39
C ALA A 602 -4.27 -31.13 11.27
N LYS A 603 -4.21 -32.27 11.96
CA LYS A 603 -3.12 -33.23 11.79
C LYS A 603 -3.32 -34.02 10.49
N PRO A 604 -2.25 -34.29 9.73
CA PRO A 604 -2.35 -35.08 8.52
C PRO A 604 -2.69 -36.55 8.80
N LEU A 605 -3.30 -37.18 7.81
CA LEU A 605 -3.40 -38.62 7.68
C LEU A 605 -2.30 -39.14 6.74
N TYR A 606 -1.88 -40.39 6.93
CA TYR A 606 -0.88 -41.07 6.10
C TYR A 606 -1.50 -42.34 5.52
N PRO A 607 -2.16 -42.25 4.36
CA PRO A 607 -2.93 -43.36 3.82
C PRO A 607 -2.03 -44.47 3.25
N VAL A 608 -2.51 -45.71 3.38
CA VAL A 608 -1.88 -46.91 2.78
C VAL A 608 -2.65 -47.27 1.52
N ALA A 609 -1.94 -47.71 0.48
CA ALA A 609 -2.55 -48.08 -0.79
C ALA A 609 -3.47 -49.30 -0.65
N LEU A 610 -4.62 -49.24 -1.33
CA LEU A 610 -5.56 -50.36 -1.42
C LEU A 610 -4.98 -51.53 -2.24
N PRO A 611 -5.40 -52.79 -1.96
CA PRO A 611 -4.82 -53.97 -2.60
C PRO A 611 -5.15 -54.13 -4.09
N SER A 612 -6.23 -53.51 -4.59
CA SER A 612 -6.72 -53.68 -5.96
C SER A 612 -7.28 -52.37 -6.53
N ALA A 613 -7.05 -52.16 -7.83
CA ALA A 613 -7.61 -51.07 -8.62
C ALA A 613 -9.01 -51.37 -9.21
N SER A 614 -9.52 -52.60 -9.03
CA SER A 614 -10.81 -53.07 -9.60
C SER A 614 -12.02 -52.23 -9.20
N ASP A 615 -11.90 -51.46 -8.12
CA ASP A 615 -13.01 -50.70 -7.51
C ASP A 615 -13.01 -49.21 -7.94
N PHE A 616 -12.11 -48.79 -8.85
CA PHE A 616 -12.00 -47.40 -9.33
C PHE A 616 -12.65 -47.21 -10.71
N ASP A 617 -13.95 -46.89 -10.75
CA ASP A 617 -14.62 -46.36 -11.95
C ASP A 617 -14.68 -44.83 -11.91
N ILE A 618 -13.53 -44.18 -12.12
CA ILE A 618 -13.41 -42.72 -12.19
C ILE A 618 -13.36 -42.20 -13.65
N GLY A 619 -13.60 -43.08 -14.63
CA GLY A 619 -13.61 -42.76 -16.06
C GLY A 619 -12.27 -42.25 -16.62
N CYS A 620 -11.15 -42.53 -15.95
CA CYS A 620 -9.82 -42.11 -16.36
C CYS A 620 -9.12 -43.19 -17.20
N THR A 621 -8.29 -42.78 -18.15
CA THR A 621 -7.55 -43.70 -19.04
C THR A 621 -6.07 -43.32 -19.05
N CYS A 622 -5.19 -44.33 -19.11
CA CYS A 622 -3.77 -44.12 -19.33
C CYS A 622 -3.20 -45.32 -20.11
N ASP A 623 -2.64 -45.06 -21.28
CA ASP A 623 -2.19 -46.08 -22.23
C ASP A 623 -0.79 -46.61 -21.85
N ASP A 624 -0.71 -47.41 -20.78
CA ASP A 624 0.42 -48.32 -20.47
C ASP A 624 0.03 -49.34 -19.38
N LYS A 625 -0.89 -50.27 -19.71
CA LYS A 625 -1.45 -51.22 -18.74
C LYS A 625 -0.40 -52.15 -18.10
N ASN A 626 0.67 -52.49 -18.83
CA ASN A 626 1.67 -53.47 -18.38
C ASN A 626 2.60 -52.94 -17.27
N LYS A 627 2.76 -51.62 -17.11
CA LYS A 627 3.54 -51.01 -16.01
C LYS A 627 2.71 -50.67 -14.78
N LEU A 628 1.38 -50.73 -14.86
CA LEU A 628 0.49 -50.19 -13.83
C LEU A 628 0.58 -50.97 -12.50
N ASP A 629 0.67 -52.30 -12.57
CA ASP A 629 0.77 -53.18 -11.39
C ASP A 629 2.12 -53.06 -10.65
N GLU A 630 3.20 -52.76 -11.37
CA GLU A 630 4.51 -52.48 -10.77
C GLU A 630 4.57 -51.10 -10.12
N LEU A 631 3.98 -50.09 -10.77
CA LEU A 631 3.89 -48.73 -10.24
C LEU A 631 3.02 -48.66 -8.98
N ASN A 632 1.96 -49.48 -8.90
CA ASN A 632 1.09 -49.56 -7.73
C ASN A 632 1.79 -50.14 -6.47
N LYS A 633 2.95 -50.79 -6.63
CA LYS A 633 3.78 -51.25 -5.49
C LYS A 633 4.76 -50.19 -4.98
N ARG A 634 4.88 -49.03 -5.64
CA ARG A 634 5.88 -47.98 -5.36
C ARG A 634 5.41 -46.84 -4.45
N PHE A 635 4.21 -46.90 -3.88
CA PHE A 635 3.65 -45.83 -3.02
C PHE A 635 4.41 -45.59 -1.69
N HIS A 636 5.46 -46.36 -1.40
CA HIS A 636 6.33 -46.18 -0.23
C HIS A 636 7.76 -45.80 -0.64
N VAL A 637 7.98 -44.51 -0.91
CA VAL A 637 9.32 -43.97 -1.15
C VAL A 637 9.85 -43.38 0.15
N LYS A 638 10.89 -43.99 0.75
CA LYS A 638 11.63 -43.41 1.88
C LYS A 638 12.53 -42.26 1.38
N GLY A 639 12.59 -41.15 2.12
CA GLY A 639 13.58 -40.06 1.90
C GLY A 639 13.13 -38.87 1.03
N THR A 640 11.85 -38.78 0.66
CA THR A 640 11.31 -37.67 -0.14
C THR A 640 11.08 -36.38 0.63
N GLU A 641 10.79 -36.46 1.94
CA GLU A 641 10.61 -35.28 2.82
C GLU A 641 11.87 -34.41 2.84
N GLU A 642 13.06 -35.00 2.99
CA GLU A 642 14.34 -34.26 3.06
C GLU A 642 14.67 -33.50 1.77
N LYS A 643 14.22 -34.01 0.61
CA LYS A 643 14.53 -33.44 -0.71
C LYS A 643 13.51 -32.39 -1.15
N HIS A 644 12.23 -32.62 -0.85
CA HIS A 644 11.13 -31.85 -1.43
C HIS A 644 10.40 -30.98 -0.41
N LEU A 645 10.54 -31.22 0.90
CA LEU A 645 10.02 -30.36 1.97
C LEU A 645 11.15 -29.70 2.79
N LEU A 646 12.01 -28.95 2.09
CA LEU A 646 13.22 -28.31 2.66
C LEU A 646 12.97 -27.47 3.93
N TYR A 647 11.77 -26.89 4.06
CA TYR A 647 11.44 -25.95 5.13
C TYR A 647 10.35 -26.46 6.08
N GLY A 648 10.15 -27.78 6.07
CA GLY A 648 9.07 -28.46 6.77
C GLY A 648 7.73 -28.33 6.06
N ARG A 649 6.85 -29.27 6.37
CA ARG A 649 5.49 -29.32 5.86
C ARG A 649 4.68 -28.06 6.25
N PRO A 650 3.89 -27.48 5.33
CA PRO A 650 2.92 -26.43 5.67
C PRO A 650 1.90 -26.95 6.71
N ALA A 651 1.72 -26.22 7.81
CA ALA A 651 0.69 -26.57 8.80
C ALA A 651 -0.68 -26.07 8.36
N VAL A 652 -1.73 -26.85 8.63
CA VAL A 652 -3.12 -26.49 8.30
C VAL A 652 -3.80 -25.90 9.54
N LEU A 653 -4.19 -24.63 9.45
CA LEU A 653 -4.68 -23.82 10.59
C LEU A 653 -6.21 -23.83 10.76
N TYR A 654 -6.91 -24.70 10.06
CA TYR A 654 -8.36 -24.87 10.15
C TYR A 654 -8.74 -26.35 10.23
N ARG A 655 -9.96 -26.64 10.68
CA ARG A 655 -10.44 -28.02 10.83
C ARG A 655 -10.77 -28.60 9.45
N THR A 656 -10.03 -29.62 9.04
CA THR A 656 -10.24 -30.35 7.78
C THR A 656 -9.61 -31.74 7.85
N LYS A 657 -9.89 -32.59 6.86
CA LYS A 657 -9.23 -33.88 6.66
C LYS A 657 -8.36 -33.81 5.41
N TYR A 658 -7.09 -34.12 5.56
CA TYR A 658 -6.16 -34.19 4.45
C TYR A 658 -5.10 -35.26 4.67
N ASN A 659 -4.56 -35.76 3.57
CA ASN A 659 -3.63 -36.87 3.50
C ASN A 659 -2.27 -36.40 2.98
N ILE A 660 -1.17 -36.90 3.54
CA ILE A 660 0.17 -36.71 2.98
C ILE A 660 0.44 -37.78 1.95
N LEU A 661 0.75 -37.34 0.73
CA LEU A 661 1.06 -38.22 -0.38
C LEU A 661 2.50 -37.98 -0.82
N HIS A 662 3.34 -39.00 -0.59
CA HIS A 662 4.74 -39.00 -1.01
C HIS A 662 4.88 -39.57 -2.42
N HIS A 663 5.72 -38.93 -3.24
CA HIS A 663 6.06 -39.36 -4.60
C HIS A 663 7.55 -39.15 -4.81
N HIS A 664 8.13 -39.73 -5.87
CA HIS A 664 9.57 -39.65 -6.09
C HIS A 664 10.09 -38.21 -6.27
N ASP A 665 9.31 -37.35 -6.94
CA ASP A 665 9.72 -35.98 -7.32
C ASP A 665 8.97 -34.86 -6.58
N PHE A 666 7.97 -35.19 -5.75
CA PHE A 666 7.16 -34.21 -5.03
C PHE A 666 6.42 -34.81 -3.82
N GLU A 667 5.95 -33.94 -2.94
CA GLU A 667 5.06 -34.27 -1.84
C GLU A 667 3.83 -33.36 -1.85
N SER A 668 2.67 -33.86 -1.45
CA SER A 668 1.44 -33.07 -1.41
C SER A 668 0.57 -33.34 -0.19
N GLY A 669 -0.18 -32.32 0.23
CA GLY A 669 -1.22 -32.41 1.24
C GLY A 669 -2.61 -32.45 0.59
N TYR A 670 -3.13 -33.65 0.31
CA TYR A 670 -4.38 -33.87 -0.42
C TYR A 670 -5.62 -33.72 0.46
N SER A 671 -6.51 -32.76 0.16
CA SER A 671 -7.76 -32.55 0.89
C SER A 671 -8.84 -33.49 0.41
N GLU A 672 -9.44 -34.25 1.34
CA GLU A 672 -10.66 -35.05 1.05
C GLU A 672 -11.88 -34.16 0.88
N THR A 673 -11.88 -32.95 1.45
CA THR A 673 -12.99 -32.01 1.37
C THR A 673 -13.03 -31.29 0.02
N PHE A 674 -11.87 -30.87 -0.49
CA PHE A 674 -11.78 -30.14 -1.76
C PHE A 674 -11.41 -31.04 -2.94
N LEU A 675 -11.19 -32.35 -2.68
CA LEU A 675 -10.83 -33.36 -3.68
C LEU A 675 -9.54 -33.03 -4.46
N MET A 676 -8.64 -32.24 -3.89
CA MET A 676 -7.38 -31.82 -4.50
C MET A 676 -6.32 -31.44 -3.45
N PRO A 677 -5.02 -31.33 -3.82
CA PRO A 677 -4.01 -30.84 -2.89
C PRO A 677 -4.27 -29.41 -2.43
N LEU A 678 -4.13 -29.17 -1.13
CA LEU A 678 -4.00 -27.82 -0.56
C LEU A 678 -2.66 -27.19 -0.94
N TRP A 679 -1.64 -28.04 -1.05
CA TRP A 679 -0.29 -27.67 -1.44
C TRP A 679 0.42 -28.89 -2.06
N THR A 680 1.31 -28.62 -3.00
CA THR A 680 2.27 -29.57 -3.57
C THR A 680 3.64 -28.93 -3.55
N SER A 681 4.63 -29.61 -2.96
CA SER A 681 6.00 -29.14 -2.82
C SER A 681 6.99 -30.02 -3.58
N TYR A 682 7.92 -29.40 -4.29
CA TYR A 682 8.96 -30.07 -5.06
C TYR A 682 10.20 -29.19 -5.20
N THR A 683 11.35 -29.80 -5.46
CA THR A 683 12.64 -29.11 -5.56
C THR A 683 13.28 -29.41 -6.90
N ILE A 684 13.61 -28.35 -7.64
CA ILE A 684 14.24 -28.42 -8.95
C ILE A 684 15.67 -27.92 -8.82
N SER A 685 16.64 -28.80 -9.06
CA SER A 685 18.06 -28.43 -9.04
C SER A 685 18.43 -27.60 -10.28
N LYS A 686 19.59 -26.94 -10.23
CA LYS A 686 20.13 -26.19 -11.37
C LYS A 686 20.28 -27.07 -12.63
N GLN A 687 20.66 -28.33 -12.45
CA GLN A 687 20.94 -29.31 -13.50
C GLN A 687 19.71 -30.11 -13.96
N ALA A 688 18.52 -29.88 -13.37
CA ALA A 688 17.32 -30.63 -13.73
C ALA A 688 16.95 -30.45 -15.22
N GLU A 689 16.65 -31.53 -15.92
CA GLU A 689 16.28 -31.47 -17.34
C GLU A 689 14.76 -31.34 -17.52
N VAL A 690 14.34 -30.67 -18.59
CA VAL A 690 12.92 -30.57 -18.97
C VAL A 690 12.65 -31.60 -20.05
N SER A 691 11.82 -32.60 -19.76
CA SER A 691 11.48 -33.67 -20.69
C SER A 691 10.09 -33.47 -21.31
N GLY A 692 9.94 -33.84 -22.58
CA GLY A 692 8.63 -33.88 -23.23
C GLY A 692 7.67 -34.86 -22.55
N VAL A 693 6.37 -34.66 -22.75
CA VAL A 693 5.35 -35.68 -22.44
C VAL A 693 5.14 -36.49 -23.72
N PRO A 694 5.38 -37.81 -23.71
CA PRO A 694 5.09 -38.67 -24.87
C PRO A 694 3.63 -38.54 -25.31
N GLU A 695 3.36 -38.59 -26.62
CA GLU A 695 2.01 -38.36 -27.15
C GLU A 695 0.95 -39.29 -26.54
N HIS A 696 1.30 -40.57 -26.33
CA HIS A 696 0.41 -41.57 -25.69
C HIS A 696 0.09 -41.28 -24.20
N LEU A 697 0.81 -40.36 -23.54
CA LEU A 697 0.56 -39.94 -22.16
C LEU A 697 -0.12 -38.58 -22.06
N THR A 698 -0.46 -37.93 -23.17
CA THR A 698 -1.03 -36.56 -23.17
C THR A 698 -2.38 -36.48 -22.45
N SER A 699 -3.19 -37.54 -22.55
CA SER A 699 -4.49 -37.69 -21.88
C SER A 699 -4.43 -38.65 -20.68
N CYS A 700 -3.23 -39.11 -20.29
CA CYS A 700 -3.07 -40.07 -19.21
C CYS A 700 -3.48 -39.48 -17.87
N VAL A 701 -4.42 -40.16 -17.21
CA VAL A 701 -4.75 -39.93 -15.80
C VAL A 701 -4.89 -41.28 -15.10
N ARG A 702 -4.25 -41.41 -13.94
CA ARG A 702 -4.20 -42.64 -13.16
C ARG A 702 -4.94 -42.51 -11.83
N PRO A 703 -5.70 -43.53 -11.39
CA PRO A 703 -6.21 -43.56 -10.02
C PRO A 703 -5.05 -43.60 -9.01
N ASP A 704 -5.26 -42.99 -7.85
CA ASP A 704 -4.35 -43.10 -6.71
C ASP A 704 -4.94 -44.06 -5.68
N LEU A 705 -4.38 -45.26 -5.57
CA LEU A 705 -4.93 -46.32 -4.72
C LEU A 705 -4.87 -46.00 -3.23
N ARG A 706 -4.19 -44.92 -2.81
CA ARG A 706 -4.17 -44.45 -1.42
C ARG A 706 -5.43 -43.67 -1.05
N ILE A 707 -6.15 -43.12 -2.02
CA ILE A 707 -7.34 -42.30 -1.80
C ILE A 707 -8.56 -43.02 -2.34
N SER A 708 -9.61 -43.17 -1.52
CA SER A 708 -10.83 -43.86 -1.95
C SER A 708 -11.49 -43.18 -3.17
N PRO A 709 -12.23 -43.92 -4.02
CA PRO A 709 -12.94 -43.33 -5.17
C PRO A 709 -13.87 -42.17 -4.81
N GLY A 710 -14.59 -42.26 -3.68
CA GLY A 710 -15.51 -41.20 -3.22
C GLY A 710 -14.81 -39.91 -2.76
N ASN A 711 -13.52 -40.00 -2.44
CA ASN A 711 -12.66 -38.87 -2.10
C ASN A 711 -11.72 -38.50 -3.26
N SER A 712 -11.95 -39.02 -4.46
CA SER A 712 -11.17 -38.74 -5.66
C SER A 712 -12.00 -37.93 -6.67
N GLN A 713 -11.32 -37.19 -7.55
CA GLN A 713 -11.97 -36.57 -8.70
C GLN A 713 -12.34 -37.62 -9.77
N SER A 714 -13.13 -37.21 -10.76
CA SER A 714 -13.53 -38.05 -11.90
C SER A 714 -13.15 -37.41 -13.24
N CYS A 715 -12.49 -38.16 -14.12
CA CYS A 715 -12.20 -37.72 -15.48
C CYS A 715 -13.45 -37.58 -16.33
N SER A 716 -14.55 -38.26 -15.97
CA SER A 716 -15.84 -38.11 -16.63
C SER A 716 -16.44 -36.71 -16.42
N ALA A 717 -16.22 -36.10 -15.25
CA ALA A 717 -16.66 -34.73 -14.99
C ALA A 717 -15.97 -33.74 -15.94
N TYR A 718 -14.64 -33.86 -16.09
CA TYR A 718 -13.87 -33.02 -17.02
C TYR A 718 -14.17 -33.26 -18.51
N ARG A 719 -14.58 -34.47 -18.89
CA ARG A 719 -15.04 -34.75 -20.26
C ARG A 719 -16.43 -34.19 -20.53
N GLY A 720 -17.27 -34.10 -19.49
CA GLY A 720 -18.62 -33.53 -19.58
C GLY A 720 -18.63 -32.01 -19.63
N ASP A 721 -17.70 -31.36 -18.92
CA ASP A 721 -17.59 -29.90 -18.85
C ASP A 721 -16.96 -29.32 -20.13
N LYS A 722 -17.66 -28.36 -20.76
CA LYS A 722 -17.19 -27.73 -22.01
C LYS A 722 -16.26 -26.53 -21.80
N GLN A 723 -16.20 -25.99 -20.59
CA GLN A 723 -15.45 -24.77 -20.27
C GLN A 723 -14.19 -25.06 -19.46
N LEU A 724 -14.23 -26.06 -18.57
CA LEU A 724 -13.12 -26.43 -17.71
C LEU A 724 -12.37 -27.64 -18.25
N SER A 725 -11.06 -27.58 -18.14
CA SER A 725 -10.15 -28.70 -18.30
C SER A 725 -9.49 -28.97 -16.95
N TYR A 726 -8.36 -29.67 -16.96
CA TYR A 726 -7.58 -29.93 -15.78
C TYR A 726 -6.09 -29.67 -16.02
N GLY A 727 -5.35 -29.36 -14.97
CA GLY A 727 -3.89 -29.24 -14.98
C GLY A 727 -3.26 -30.03 -13.84
N PHE A 728 -1.94 -29.93 -13.71
CA PHE A 728 -1.17 -30.63 -12.68
C PHE A 728 -0.43 -29.64 -11.78
N LEU A 729 -0.38 -29.89 -10.47
CA LEU A 729 0.40 -29.06 -9.55
C LEU A 729 1.89 -29.35 -9.65
N PHE A 730 2.28 -30.64 -9.63
CA PHE A 730 3.62 -31.06 -10.04
C PHE A 730 3.63 -31.33 -11.56
N PRO A 731 4.49 -30.65 -12.35
CA PRO A 731 4.49 -30.79 -13.80
C PRO A 731 5.18 -32.08 -14.28
N PRO A 732 4.53 -32.91 -15.12
CA PRO A 732 5.15 -34.11 -15.70
C PRO A 732 6.43 -33.84 -16.51
N GLN A 733 6.63 -32.61 -16.99
CA GLN A 733 7.81 -32.20 -17.75
C GLN A 733 9.08 -32.10 -16.90
N LEU A 734 8.96 -31.96 -15.57
CA LEU A 734 10.09 -31.85 -14.63
C LEU A 734 10.36 -33.15 -13.87
N SER A 735 9.77 -34.26 -14.32
CA SER A 735 10.01 -35.56 -13.71
C SER A 735 11.46 -36.00 -13.89
N SER A 736 12.07 -36.59 -12.86
CA SER A 736 13.47 -36.97 -12.84
C SER A 736 13.80 -38.20 -13.69
N SER A 737 12.80 -39.05 -13.95
CA SER A 737 12.90 -40.20 -14.85
C SER A 737 11.59 -40.46 -15.62
N ALA A 738 11.64 -41.33 -16.62
CA ALA A 738 10.45 -41.76 -17.35
C ALA A 738 9.45 -42.51 -16.44
N GLU A 739 9.95 -43.25 -15.46
CA GLU A 739 9.13 -43.98 -14.47
C GLU A 739 8.51 -43.04 -13.45
N ALA A 740 9.27 -42.07 -12.93
CA ALA A 740 8.76 -41.09 -11.97
C ALA A 740 7.67 -40.19 -12.59
N LYS A 741 7.70 -40.01 -13.92
CA LYS A 741 6.67 -39.26 -14.66
C LYS A 741 5.26 -39.80 -14.47
N TYR A 742 5.09 -41.10 -14.22
CA TYR A 742 3.77 -41.69 -13.98
C TYR A 742 3.14 -41.24 -12.66
N ASP A 743 3.94 -40.80 -11.68
CA ASP A 743 3.43 -40.23 -10.41
C ASP A 743 2.76 -38.87 -10.67
N ALA A 744 3.29 -38.09 -11.62
CA ALA A 744 2.73 -36.79 -11.98
C ALA A 744 1.32 -36.91 -12.60
N PHE A 745 0.99 -38.05 -13.20
CA PHE A 745 -0.33 -38.31 -13.81
C PHE A 745 -1.38 -38.88 -12.84
N LEU A 746 -1.09 -38.96 -11.54
CA LEU A 746 -2.08 -39.38 -10.55
C LEU A 746 -3.22 -38.35 -10.46
N ILE A 747 -4.46 -38.84 -10.33
CA ILE A 747 -5.67 -38.02 -10.14
C ILE A 747 -5.58 -37.09 -8.92
N THR A 748 -4.79 -37.47 -7.91
CA THR A 748 -4.50 -36.69 -6.71
C THR A 748 -3.55 -35.51 -6.93
N ASN A 749 -2.93 -35.39 -8.11
CA ASN A 749 -2.13 -34.23 -8.52
C ASN A 749 -2.92 -33.29 -9.47
N ILE A 750 -4.16 -33.64 -9.81
CA ILE A 750 -4.99 -32.92 -10.77
C ILE A 750 -5.80 -31.81 -10.11
N ILE A 751 -5.93 -30.69 -10.83
CA ILE A 751 -6.67 -29.50 -10.41
C ILE A 751 -7.48 -28.91 -11.59
N PRO A 752 -8.71 -28.39 -11.36
CA PRO A 752 -9.56 -27.86 -12.42
C PRO A 752 -9.01 -26.54 -12.97
N MET A 753 -8.78 -26.48 -14.28
CA MET A 753 -8.19 -25.31 -14.94
C MET A 753 -8.91 -24.93 -16.22
N TYR A 754 -9.23 -23.65 -16.37
CA TYR A 754 -9.67 -23.08 -17.64
C TYR A 754 -8.57 -23.23 -18.70
N PRO A 755 -8.92 -23.56 -19.96
CA PRO A 755 -7.94 -23.64 -21.05
C PRO A 755 -7.12 -22.36 -21.23
N ALA A 756 -7.72 -21.18 -21.01
CA ALA A 756 -7.01 -19.91 -21.05
C ALA A 756 -5.91 -19.82 -19.98
N PHE A 757 -6.22 -20.23 -18.74
CA PHE A 757 -5.28 -20.26 -17.63
C PHE A 757 -4.19 -21.34 -17.81
N LYS A 758 -4.51 -22.48 -18.45
CA LYS A 758 -3.50 -23.51 -18.75
C LYS A 758 -2.33 -22.98 -19.57
N LYS A 759 -2.53 -21.97 -20.44
CA LYS A 759 -1.43 -21.30 -21.15
C LYS A 759 -0.43 -20.64 -20.19
N VAL A 760 -0.95 -19.88 -19.23
CA VAL A 760 -0.17 -19.22 -18.17
C VAL A 760 0.56 -20.28 -17.32
N TRP A 761 -0.17 -21.27 -16.84
CA TRP A 761 0.35 -22.29 -15.94
C TRP A 761 1.43 -23.17 -16.59
N ASN A 762 1.19 -23.63 -17.83
CA ASN A 762 2.14 -24.44 -18.56
C ASN A 762 3.42 -23.67 -18.88
N TYR A 763 3.32 -22.38 -19.24
CA TYR A 763 4.49 -21.55 -19.47
C TYR A 763 5.29 -21.36 -18.16
N PHE A 764 4.60 -21.08 -17.05
CA PHE A 764 5.23 -20.98 -15.73
C PHE A 764 5.99 -22.27 -15.36
N GLN A 765 5.34 -23.42 -15.42
CA GLN A 765 5.95 -24.69 -15.03
C GLN A 765 7.08 -25.13 -15.96
N ARG A 766 6.86 -25.07 -17.29
CA ARG A 766 7.81 -25.58 -18.29
C ARG A 766 9.01 -24.67 -18.48
N VAL A 767 8.79 -23.36 -18.49
CA VAL A 767 9.82 -22.37 -18.87
C VAL A 767 10.36 -21.66 -17.64
N LEU A 768 9.49 -21.06 -16.82
CA LEU A 768 9.92 -20.16 -15.75
C LEU A 768 10.53 -20.91 -14.57
N VAL A 769 9.94 -22.02 -14.11
CA VAL A 769 10.51 -22.80 -13.00
C VAL A 769 11.93 -23.29 -13.32
N LYS A 770 12.16 -23.81 -14.54
CA LYS A 770 13.51 -24.21 -14.99
C LYS A 770 14.45 -23.01 -15.07
N ARG A 771 14.00 -21.87 -15.56
CA ARG A 771 14.81 -20.64 -15.62
C ARG A 771 15.19 -20.18 -14.21
N TYR A 772 14.26 -20.12 -13.27
CA TYR A 772 14.52 -19.76 -11.88
C TYR A 772 15.49 -20.75 -11.21
N ALA A 773 15.34 -22.06 -11.45
CA ALA A 773 16.29 -23.06 -10.97
C ALA A 773 17.71 -22.81 -11.53
N THR A 774 17.82 -22.39 -12.78
CA THR A 774 19.11 -22.10 -13.40
C THR A 774 19.75 -20.83 -12.83
N GLU A 775 18.97 -19.77 -12.68
CA GLU A 775 19.42 -18.44 -12.21
C GLU A 775 19.72 -18.41 -10.71
N ARG A 776 18.99 -19.20 -9.91
CA ARG A 776 19.04 -19.15 -8.43
C ARG A 776 19.71 -20.36 -7.78
N ASN A 777 20.42 -21.17 -8.59
CA ASN A 777 21.11 -22.39 -8.16
C ASN A 777 20.17 -23.41 -7.49
N GLY A 778 19.09 -23.72 -8.19
CA GLY A 778 18.00 -24.56 -7.70
C GLY A 778 16.92 -23.75 -6.99
N VAL A 779 15.70 -24.28 -6.99
CA VAL A 779 14.54 -23.69 -6.31
C VAL A 779 13.67 -24.79 -5.72
N ASN A 780 13.10 -24.52 -4.55
CA ASN A 780 11.95 -25.25 -4.03
C ASN A 780 10.67 -24.48 -4.39
N VAL A 781 9.67 -25.21 -4.88
CA VAL A 781 8.39 -24.67 -5.32
C VAL A 781 7.29 -25.29 -4.47
N ILE A 782 6.41 -24.45 -3.91
CA ILE A 782 5.16 -24.88 -3.29
C ILE A 782 4.01 -24.22 -4.04
N SER A 783 3.11 -25.02 -4.61
CA SER A 783 1.97 -24.53 -5.39
C SER A 783 0.66 -25.14 -4.91
N GLY A 784 -0.45 -24.43 -5.09
CA GLY A 784 -1.77 -24.94 -4.72
C GLY A 784 -2.93 -24.02 -5.12
N PRO A 785 -4.18 -24.45 -4.89
CA PRO A 785 -5.38 -23.68 -5.16
C PRO A 785 -5.66 -22.64 -4.05
N ILE A 786 -6.41 -21.60 -4.41
CA ILE A 786 -7.01 -20.62 -3.49
C ILE A 786 -8.51 -20.54 -3.80
N PHE A 787 -9.31 -20.47 -2.74
CA PHE A 787 -10.76 -20.22 -2.79
C PHE A 787 -11.03 -18.93 -2.01
N ASP A 788 -11.52 -17.92 -2.73
CA ASP A 788 -11.80 -16.55 -2.22
C ASP A 788 -12.87 -15.90 -3.11
N TYR A 789 -14.10 -16.41 -2.98
CA TYR A 789 -15.30 -16.07 -3.75
C TYR A 789 -16.04 -14.84 -3.22
N ASP A 790 -15.79 -14.47 -1.97
CA ASP A 790 -16.28 -13.24 -1.37
C ASP A 790 -15.23 -12.12 -1.32
N TYR A 791 -14.04 -12.38 -1.90
CA TYR A 791 -12.97 -11.42 -2.16
C TYR A 791 -12.51 -10.68 -0.91
N ASP A 792 -12.57 -11.35 0.25
CA ASP A 792 -12.18 -10.84 1.56
C ASP A 792 -10.69 -11.04 1.89
N GLY A 793 -9.95 -11.72 1.00
CA GLY A 793 -8.52 -11.97 1.18
C GLY A 793 -8.22 -13.09 2.17
N LEU A 794 -9.22 -13.86 2.60
CA LEU A 794 -9.12 -14.97 3.54
C LEU A 794 -9.53 -16.29 2.88
N HIS A 795 -9.20 -17.38 3.55
CA HIS A 795 -9.59 -18.72 3.13
C HIS A 795 -11.12 -18.92 3.21
N ASP A 796 -11.73 -19.32 2.11
CA ASP A 796 -13.14 -19.71 2.07
C ASP A 796 -13.42 -21.05 2.74
N THR A 797 -14.49 -21.11 3.54
CA THR A 797 -15.10 -22.37 3.95
C THR A 797 -15.86 -23.01 2.77
N PRO A 798 -16.13 -24.33 2.79
CA PRO A 798 -16.85 -24.99 1.70
C PRO A 798 -18.20 -24.35 1.34
N GLU A 799 -18.88 -23.72 2.30
CA GLU A 799 -20.17 -23.04 2.11
C GLU A 799 -20.07 -21.73 1.31
N LYS A 800 -18.88 -21.10 1.29
CA LYS A 800 -18.64 -19.88 0.52
C LYS A 800 -18.32 -20.16 -0.96
N ILE A 801 -17.97 -21.39 -1.32
CA ILE A 801 -17.61 -21.78 -2.69
C ILE A 801 -18.85 -21.75 -3.60
N LYS A 802 -18.74 -21.04 -4.73
CA LYS A 802 -19.89 -20.78 -5.62
C LYS A 802 -19.83 -21.52 -6.96
N GLN A 803 -18.69 -22.11 -7.32
CA GLN A 803 -18.51 -22.75 -8.63
C GLN A 803 -17.81 -24.10 -8.50
N PHE A 804 -18.31 -25.06 -9.26
CA PHE A 804 -17.86 -26.45 -9.31
C PHE A 804 -17.73 -26.89 -10.77
N VAL A 805 -16.90 -27.91 -11.04
CA VAL A 805 -16.85 -28.56 -12.36
C VAL A 805 -18.22 -29.17 -12.66
N GLU A 806 -18.71 -28.99 -13.89
CA GLU A 806 -20.07 -29.33 -14.29
C GLU A 806 -20.46 -30.76 -13.90
N GLY A 807 -21.61 -30.90 -13.22
CA GLY A 807 -22.15 -32.20 -12.80
C GLY A 807 -21.37 -32.90 -11.68
N SER A 808 -20.50 -32.19 -10.95
CA SER A 808 -19.66 -32.77 -9.89
C SER A 808 -19.61 -31.92 -8.61
N ALA A 809 -18.96 -32.45 -7.57
CA ALA A 809 -18.65 -31.72 -6.34
C ALA A 809 -17.22 -31.14 -6.33
N ILE A 810 -16.53 -31.11 -7.48
CA ILE A 810 -15.14 -30.63 -7.56
C ILE A 810 -15.13 -29.11 -7.59
N PRO A 811 -14.65 -28.42 -6.53
CA PRO A 811 -14.71 -26.96 -6.46
C PRO A 811 -13.71 -26.31 -7.41
N VAL A 812 -14.06 -25.17 -8.00
CA VAL A 812 -13.18 -24.41 -8.89
C VAL A 812 -12.41 -23.37 -8.08
N PRO A 813 -11.06 -23.36 -8.08
CA PRO A 813 -10.29 -22.33 -7.41
C PRO A 813 -10.51 -20.96 -8.05
N THR A 814 -10.53 -19.89 -7.26
CA THR A 814 -10.56 -18.52 -7.79
C THR A 814 -9.16 -18.08 -8.23
N HIS A 815 -8.12 -18.63 -7.60
CA HIS A 815 -6.72 -18.35 -7.91
C HIS A 815 -5.85 -19.61 -7.74
N TYR A 816 -4.63 -19.56 -8.27
CA TYR A 816 -3.56 -20.52 -7.96
C TYR A 816 -2.34 -19.79 -7.44
N TYR A 817 -1.73 -20.29 -6.37
CA TYR A 817 -0.51 -19.73 -5.82
C TYR A 817 0.73 -20.55 -6.18
N ALA A 818 1.87 -19.87 -6.15
CA ALA A 818 3.19 -20.50 -6.18
C ALA A 818 4.16 -19.72 -5.28
N ILE A 819 4.92 -20.43 -4.45
CA ILE A 819 6.01 -19.92 -3.60
C ILE A 819 7.31 -20.54 -4.10
N ILE A 820 8.25 -19.72 -4.57
CA ILE A 820 9.54 -20.12 -5.14
C ILE A 820 10.66 -19.65 -4.22
N THR A 821 11.29 -20.60 -3.53
CA THR A 821 12.32 -20.33 -2.52
C THR A 821 13.68 -20.85 -2.96
N SER A 822 14.72 -20.06 -2.76
CA SER A 822 16.13 -20.43 -2.96
C SER A 822 16.97 -19.94 -1.79
N CYS A 823 18.27 -20.26 -1.78
CA CYS A 823 19.20 -19.59 -0.89
C CYS A 823 19.39 -18.12 -1.31
N LEU A 824 19.56 -17.20 -0.35
CA LEU A 824 19.90 -15.82 -0.63
C LEU A 824 21.33 -15.70 -1.18
N ASP A 825 22.24 -16.50 -0.62
CA ASP A 825 23.55 -16.75 -1.20
C ASP A 825 23.40 -17.75 -2.36
N PHE A 826 23.31 -17.23 -3.59
CA PHE A 826 23.11 -18.03 -4.80
C PHE A 826 24.31 -18.94 -5.15
N THR A 827 25.42 -18.86 -4.42
CA THR A 827 26.53 -19.82 -4.57
C THR A 827 26.19 -21.18 -3.95
N GLN A 828 25.28 -21.20 -2.97
CA GLN A 828 24.77 -22.42 -2.35
C GLN A 828 23.53 -22.92 -3.10
N PRO A 829 23.37 -24.25 -3.26
CA PRO A 829 22.16 -24.77 -3.87
C PRO A 829 20.99 -24.71 -2.88
N ALA A 830 19.76 -24.61 -3.38
CA ALA A 830 18.58 -24.43 -2.53
C ALA A 830 18.38 -25.53 -1.48
N ASP A 831 18.78 -26.77 -1.78
CA ASP A 831 18.70 -27.94 -0.88
C ASP A 831 19.81 -27.99 0.18
N LYS A 832 20.82 -27.12 0.10
CA LYS A 832 21.92 -27.01 1.06
C LYS A 832 22.19 -25.54 1.41
N CYS A 833 21.14 -24.84 1.86
CA CYS A 833 21.24 -23.44 2.25
C CYS A 833 21.48 -23.30 3.76
N ASP A 834 22.65 -22.80 4.14
CA ASP A 834 23.00 -22.53 5.55
C ASP A 834 22.51 -21.13 6.01
N GLY A 835 22.28 -20.23 5.05
CA GLY A 835 22.02 -18.81 5.27
C GLY A 835 20.54 -18.38 5.22
N PRO A 836 20.27 -17.07 5.09
CA PRO A 836 18.94 -16.55 4.83
C PRO A 836 18.35 -17.08 3.52
N LEU A 837 17.03 -17.17 3.47
CA LEU A 837 16.29 -17.58 2.28
C LEU A 837 15.95 -16.38 1.40
N SER A 838 15.75 -16.64 0.12
CA SER A 838 15.19 -15.70 -0.85
C SER A 838 13.89 -16.27 -1.39
N VAL A 839 12.82 -15.47 -1.39
CA VAL A 839 11.48 -15.94 -1.78
C VAL A 839 10.87 -15.05 -2.85
N LEU A 840 10.14 -15.68 -3.76
CA LEU A 840 9.32 -15.04 -4.80
C LEU A 840 7.99 -15.77 -4.84
N SER A 841 6.87 -15.05 -4.78
CA SER A 841 5.55 -15.68 -4.78
C SER A 841 4.55 -14.97 -5.68
N TYR A 842 3.54 -15.73 -6.11
CA TYR A 842 2.47 -15.29 -7.00
C TYR A 842 1.11 -15.78 -6.51
N ILE A 843 0.06 -15.00 -6.79
CA ILE A 843 -1.35 -15.41 -6.65
C ILE A 843 -2.04 -15.10 -7.98
N LEU A 844 -2.13 -16.09 -8.85
CA LEU A 844 -2.57 -15.93 -10.24
C LEU A 844 -4.09 -16.09 -10.35
N PRO A 845 -4.82 -15.13 -10.95
CA PRO A 845 -6.27 -15.23 -11.08
C PRO A 845 -6.67 -16.33 -12.06
N HIS A 846 -7.52 -17.25 -11.62
CA HIS A 846 -7.99 -18.38 -12.41
C HIS A 846 -9.20 -17.95 -13.25
N ARG A 847 -8.92 -17.40 -14.43
CA ARG A 847 -9.92 -16.80 -15.32
C ARG A 847 -10.21 -17.64 -16.59
N PRO A 848 -11.43 -17.56 -17.14
CA PRO A 848 -11.82 -18.27 -18.37
C PRO A 848 -11.21 -17.67 -19.65
N ASP A 849 -10.69 -16.44 -19.57
CA ASP A 849 -10.08 -15.67 -20.65
C ASP A 849 -8.75 -15.04 -20.17
N ASN A 850 -7.97 -14.51 -21.12
CA ASN A 850 -6.74 -13.78 -20.85
C ASN A 850 -6.89 -12.29 -21.19
N ASP A 851 -8.10 -11.73 -21.11
CA ASP A 851 -8.42 -10.35 -21.50
C ASP A 851 -7.66 -9.29 -20.69
N GLU A 852 -7.16 -9.67 -19.51
CA GLU A 852 -6.23 -8.84 -18.74
C GLU A 852 -4.94 -8.54 -19.50
N SER A 853 -4.47 -9.47 -20.33
CA SER A 853 -3.25 -9.37 -21.11
C SER A 853 -3.59 -9.08 -22.57
N CYS A 854 -3.55 -7.81 -22.97
CA CYS A 854 -3.95 -7.39 -24.34
C CYS A 854 -3.16 -8.07 -25.46
N ASN A 855 -1.96 -8.58 -25.16
CA ASN A 855 -1.10 -9.30 -26.10
C ASN A 855 -1.25 -10.83 -25.98
N SER A 856 -2.32 -11.36 -25.36
CA SER A 856 -2.48 -12.79 -25.11
C SER A 856 -2.68 -13.66 -26.37
N LEU A 857 -2.86 -13.02 -27.53
CA LEU A 857 -2.87 -13.68 -28.84
C LEU A 857 -1.45 -13.96 -29.36
N GLU A 858 -0.44 -13.31 -28.80
CA GLU A 858 0.97 -13.59 -29.07
C GLU A 858 1.46 -14.81 -28.27
N ASP A 859 2.70 -15.25 -28.55
CA ASP A 859 3.39 -16.30 -27.82
C ASP A 859 3.45 -15.98 -26.31
N GLU A 860 3.33 -17.01 -25.46
CA GLU A 860 3.30 -16.86 -24.01
C GLU A 860 4.50 -16.09 -23.44
N SER A 861 5.67 -16.16 -24.10
CA SER A 861 6.87 -15.41 -23.71
C SER A 861 6.73 -13.89 -23.79
N LYS A 862 5.70 -13.38 -24.47
CA LYS A 862 5.47 -11.93 -24.66
C LYS A 862 4.60 -11.29 -23.59
N TRP A 863 3.87 -12.08 -22.79
CA TRP A 863 2.86 -11.52 -21.89
C TRP A 863 2.72 -12.24 -20.54
N VAL A 864 3.01 -13.54 -20.46
CA VAL A 864 2.77 -14.33 -19.22
C VAL A 864 3.61 -13.80 -18.06
N GLU A 865 4.87 -13.46 -18.29
CA GLU A 865 5.72 -12.91 -17.23
C GLU A 865 5.21 -11.58 -16.69
N ASP A 866 4.64 -10.72 -17.54
CA ASP A 866 4.12 -9.43 -17.11
C ASP A 866 2.84 -9.59 -16.29
N LEU A 867 2.00 -10.57 -16.63
CA LEU A 867 0.88 -11.00 -15.79
C LEU A 867 1.37 -11.51 -14.43
N LEU A 868 2.36 -12.40 -14.39
CA LEU A 868 2.94 -12.92 -13.15
C LEU A 868 3.52 -11.79 -12.28
N LYS A 869 4.28 -10.86 -12.87
CA LYS A 869 4.84 -9.71 -12.13
C LYS A 869 3.75 -8.79 -11.57
N MET A 870 2.63 -8.62 -12.28
CA MET A 870 1.49 -7.84 -11.78
C MET A 870 0.86 -8.50 -10.54
N HIS A 871 0.71 -9.82 -10.60
CA HIS A 871 0.12 -10.68 -9.57
C HIS A 871 1.14 -11.32 -8.61
N THR A 872 2.28 -10.65 -8.40
CA THR A 872 3.20 -11.01 -7.33
C THR A 872 2.54 -10.82 -5.96
N ALA A 873 2.96 -11.61 -4.98
CA ALA A 873 2.36 -11.62 -3.65
C ALA A 873 3.41 -11.89 -2.57
N ARG A 874 3.08 -11.55 -1.33
CA ARG A 874 3.82 -11.99 -0.15
C ARG A 874 3.44 -13.44 0.15
N VAL A 875 4.31 -14.19 0.82
CA VAL A 875 3.91 -15.50 1.36
C VAL A 875 2.79 -15.31 2.38
N ARG A 876 2.81 -14.21 3.14
CA ARG A 876 1.76 -13.87 4.10
C ARG A 876 0.37 -13.72 3.46
N ASP A 877 0.29 -13.20 2.23
CA ASP A 877 -0.98 -13.12 1.50
C ASP A 877 -1.52 -14.53 1.20
N ILE A 878 -0.63 -15.44 0.79
CA ILE A 878 -0.98 -16.85 0.52
C ILE A 878 -1.43 -17.53 1.82
N GLU A 879 -0.75 -17.30 2.94
CA GLU A 879 -1.16 -17.86 4.24
C GLU A 879 -2.56 -17.41 4.65
N GLN A 880 -2.92 -16.15 4.42
CA GLN A 880 -4.26 -15.64 4.71
C GLN A 880 -5.32 -16.31 3.83
N LEU A 881 -5.07 -16.43 2.52
CA LEU A 881 -5.98 -17.00 1.53
C LEU A 881 -6.11 -18.54 1.59
N THR A 882 -5.17 -19.22 2.23
CA THR A 882 -5.14 -20.70 2.30
C THR A 882 -5.28 -21.24 3.71
N SER A 883 -5.12 -20.40 4.74
CA SER A 883 -4.98 -20.81 6.14
C SER A 883 -3.90 -21.90 6.34
N LEU A 884 -2.83 -21.81 5.56
CA LEU A 884 -1.60 -22.59 5.72
C LEU A 884 -0.53 -21.74 6.41
N ASP A 885 0.40 -22.39 7.12
CA ASP A 885 1.59 -21.74 7.69
C ASP A 885 2.87 -22.41 7.18
N PHE A 886 3.68 -21.64 6.45
CA PHE A 886 4.89 -22.12 5.77
C PHE A 886 6.16 -21.91 6.62
N PHE A 887 7.28 -22.51 6.20
CA PHE A 887 8.63 -22.31 6.79
C PHE A 887 8.72 -22.59 8.30
N ARG A 888 8.05 -23.64 8.77
CA ARG A 888 7.99 -23.99 10.20
C ARG A 888 9.25 -24.68 10.72
N LYS A 889 10.00 -25.34 9.84
CA LYS A 889 11.27 -26.00 10.16
C LYS A 889 12.37 -25.36 9.33
N THR A 890 13.09 -24.40 9.91
CA THR A 890 14.25 -23.76 9.29
C THR A 890 15.34 -23.54 10.34
N SER A 891 16.58 -23.29 9.90
CA SER A 891 17.68 -22.89 10.78
C SER A 891 17.61 -21.42 11.20
N ARG A 892 16.61 -20.66 10.72
CA ARG A 892 16.45 -19.22 10.97
C ARG A 892 15.59 -18.97 12.19
N SER A 893 15.75 -17.80 12.81
CA SER A 893 14.86 -17.40 13.89
C SER A 893 13.44 -17.14 13.36
N TYR A 894 12.41 -17.37 14.18
CA TYR A 894 11.04 -17.20 13.72
C TYR A 894 10.75 -15.74 13.29
N THR A 895 11.37 -14.75 13.92
CA THR A 895 11.26 -13.34 13.52
C THR A 895 11.84 -13.07 12.14
N GLU A 896 12.93 -13.73 11.75
CA GLU A 896 13.47 -13.64 10.38
C GLU A 896 12.54 -14.29 9.36
N ILE A 897 11.89 -15.40 9.74
CA ILE A 897 10.87 -16.05 8.92
C ILE A 897 9.64 -15.15 8.76
N LEU A 898 9.20 -14.44 9.80
CA LEU A 898 8.12 -13.45 9.66
C LEU A 898 8.51 -12.32 8.70
N SER A 899 9.74 -11.78 8.80
CA SER A 899 10.23 -10.78 7.83
C SER A 899 10.21 -11.35 6.40
N LEU A 900 10.69 -12.58 6.21
CA LEU A 900 10.67 -13.28 4.91
C LEU A 900 9.24 -13.45 4.38
N LYS A 901 8.28 -13.81 5.25
CA LYS A 901 6.87 -14.00 4.86
C LYS A 901 6.21 -12.70 4.40
N THR A 902 6.60 -11.56 4.96
CA THR A 902 6.12 -10.22 4.59
C THR A 902 6.83 -9.60 3.39
N TYR A 903 7.92 -10.22 2.91
CA TYR A 903 8.66 -9.72 1.75
C TYR A 903 7.79 -9.80 0.47
N LEU A 904 7.83 -8.72 -0.32
CA LEU A 904 7.21 -8.64 -1.64
C LEU A 904 8.28 -8.35 -2.68
N HIS A 905 8.40 -9.22 -3.68
CA HIS A 905 9.30 -9.01 -4.80
C HIS A 905 8.62 -8.12 -5.85
N THR A 906 9.04 -6.85 -5.98
CA THR A 906 8.27 -5.83 -6.74
C THR A 906 8.56 -5.79 -8.24
N PHE A 907 9.67 -6.39 -8.68
CA PHE A 907 10.21 -6.31 -10.05
C PHE A 907 10.50 -4.89 -10.55
N GLU A 908 10.51 -3.90 -9.66
CA GLU A 908 10.96 -2.55 -9.98
C GLU A 908 12.49 -2.44 -9.78
N SER A 909 13.13 -1.50 -10.49
CA SER A 909 14.56 -1.21 -10.25
C SER A 909 14.77 -0.66 -8.84
N GLU A 910 15.97 -0.79 -8.28
CA GLU A 910 16.29 -0.14 -7.00
C GLU A 910 16.12 1.39 -7.08
N ILE A 911 15.64 1.99 -5.99
CA ILE A 911 15.16 3.39 -5.91
C ILE A 911 16.26 4.41 -5.80
#